data_AF-A0A257XC29-F1
#
_entry.id   AF-A0A257XC29-F1
#
_cell.length_a   1.000
_cell.length_b   1.000
_cell.length_c   1.000
_cell.angle_alpha   90.00
_cell.angle_beta   90.00
_cell.angle_gamma   90.00
#
_symmetry.space_group_name_H-M   'P 1'
#
loop_
_entity.id
_entity.type
_entity.pdbx_description
1 polymer ?
#
loop_
_entity_poly.entity_id
_entity_poly.type
_entity_poly.pdbx_seq_one_letter_code
_entity_poly.pdbx_strand_id
1 'polypeptide(L)'
;TAYLQYLDLQGNLSSSSGILSLYGNAAGTSLGSASFSTSGTGLMRMDSGLFTLTNGQTATVTAGTLDLSGATLSTAGTSSIIGAGTFLLSSGTVEGAGTLNISSGFNWTAGTMSGAGVTRLVSDVSLTGSGTRTLNRTLEIAAGSSLNLGNDVLIQRATSNGGTGGIVALGSLSKSSGAGTAYVRYLDLRGNILSSSGTLSIYGNTAGSSIDGAVFSTTGSGVLSVDSGLLTLNAGESASVAAGIFDLSGGTLSTTGDSTFGGAGTLRFTSGTISGIGRLTVNAGFDWSAGTQSGLGVTRLNGESRILSGSTKTLSRTLEVGSRLTASNSSGPVAFQGDGRISVLASGEFVLNNVADINAGGNGRIDNAGLMRKTGSAATTLAMPLTNTGTLRVEQGTLTASSFPVNAGTLDVFSGASLITGGNLQNTGTIQGSGSISVAGGTLTNAGVVRPGGPLAAGTLNITGNFVQTAAGRIEADVLGVSAVQQDHVQVSVTMTLDGDLVLSPAAGLSFSAQDRYTALSCNADGCLSGSFANIDTNGLTATATTFSNALSFATGTLASTWISPVSGDWHIASNWDGNLLPTASTDVVIDQAGDLTITVRSTGSPFVVNSLFSNENITLFGGSLTLLDDSIINGRLTMSSGTLNIGTELHTGSLAISGGTISGGRLFAAGSSNVMTGGTLNALQLMIGTQFNASGGSLANVTLSRLGSSVGAGQVLVGNNGDLRVVGALTLDNADITLASDGSGTYLRSMRSITGPWSIGGNGSILFGGSHNAVRANNYLGYGSGAYSLSIGSGVTVAGANGGYIYFGNNGVNAGTISANTAGKEISLNSWATTDIWTNSGTVRASGGILSANDTWSSTGTLQLDSGILFLGGNFNTASFNTLVRPADADRGALNLVGTLNNDNSTLLLDGSTGTLAFGGTISSGIVRINNADGGALNTGYAGFSGSSFGGSNAATLTNVTISNVAGVANSGYMTIGNNGDLRVVGALTLDNADITLASDGSGTYLRS
;
A
#
# COMPACT_ATOMS: atom_id res chain seq x y z
N THR A 1 57.98 63.81 -56.83
CA THR A 1 56.78 63.13 -57.34
C THR A 1 56.53 63.56 -58.76
N ALA A 2 56.32 62.62 -59.67
CA ALA A 2 55.88 62.87 -61.04
C ALA A 2 54.41 62.50 -61.18
N TYR A 3 53.69 63.17 -62.09
CA TYR A 3 52.25 63.03 -62.26
C TYR A 3 51.91 62.59 -63.68
N LEU A 4 51.06 61.58 -63.81
CA LEU A 4 50.46 61.17 -65.09
C LEU A 4 48.94 61.27 -64.93
N GLN A 5 48.30 62.14 -65.72
CA GLN A 5 46.90 62.51 -65.51
C GLN A 5 46.06 62.24 -66.76
N TYR A 6 44.98 61.49 -66.59
CA TYR A 6 43.88 61.32 -67.56
C TYR A 6 44.25 60.66 -68.90
N LEU A 7 45.32 59.87 -68.92
CA LEU A 7 45.80 59.16 -70.12
C LEU A 7 45.60 57.65 -69.98
N ASP A 8 45.06 57.01 -71.02
CA ASP A 8 45.09 55.56 -71.14
C ASP A 8 46.53 55.04 -71.13
N LEU A 9 46.76 53.95 -70.39
CA LEU A 9 48.10 53.43 -70.12
C LEU A 9 48.34 52.16 -70.95
N GLN A 10 49.41 52.16 -71.73
CA GLN A 10 49.92 50.99 -72.46
C GLN A 10 51.45 50.99 -72.44
N GLY A 11 52.06 49.80 -72.47
CA GLY A 11 53.52 49.65 -72.47
C GLY A 11 54.15 49.72 -71.07
N ASN A 12 55.47 49.96 -71.01
CA ASN A 12 56.26 49.89 -69.78
C ASN A 12 56.29 51.25 -69.06
N LEU A 13 55.79 51.29 -67.82
CA LEU A 13 55.93 52.41 -66.90
C LEU A 13 56.86 51.99 -65.76
N SER A 14 57.90 52.79 -65.50
CA SER A 14 58.89 52.49 -64.47
C SER A 14 59.17 53.68 -63.56
N SER A 15 59.28 53.44 -62.25
CA SER A 15 59.80 54.42 -61.29
C SER A 15 61.02 53.85 -60.56
N SER A 16 62.21 54.44 -60.76
CA SER A 16 63.45 54.04 -60.09
C SER A 16 63.78 54.86 -58.84
N SER A 17 63.13 56.02 -58.67
CA SER A 17 63.21 56.84 -57.46
C SER A 17 61.98 57.77 -57.35
N GLY A 18 61.58 58.07 -56.12
CA GLY A 18 60.42 58.93 -55.85
C GLY A 18 59.07 58.31 -56.23
N ILE A 19 58.01 59.10 -56.17
CA ILE A 19 56.64 58.65 -56.45
C ILE A 19 56.24 59.02 -57.88
N LEU A 20 55.75 58.05 -58.65
CA LEU A 20 54.98 58.27 -59.87
C LEU A 20 53.49 58.09 -59.55
N SER A 21 52.77 59.21 -59.50
CA SER A 21 51.35 59.27 -59.18
C SER A 21 50.49 59.30 -60.45
N LEU A 22 49.59 58.35 -60.56
CA LEU A 22 48.66 58.13 -61.66
C LEU A 22 47.27 58.62 -61.25
N TYR A 23 46.67 59.46 -62.09
CA TYR A 23 45.33 60.01 -61.89
C TYR A 23 44.42 59.57 -63.05
N GLY A 24 43.39 58.78 -62.73
CA GLY A 24 42.38 58.35 -63.69
C GLY A 24 41.38 59.46 -64.01
N ASN A 25 40.71 59.36 -65.15
CA ASN A 25 39.60 60.27 -65.52
C ASN A 25 38.24 59.71 -65.06
N ALA A 26 37.16 60.49 -65.22
CA ALA A 26 35.82 60.06 -64.83
C ALA A 26 35.17 59.05 -65.81
N ALA A 27 35.63 59.00 -67.06
CA ALA A 27 35.13 58.08 -68.08
C ALA A 27 35.75 56.67 -67.97
N GLY A 28 36.84 56.54 -67.20
CA GLY A 28 37.64 55.34 -67.06
C GLY A 28 38.93 55.43 -67.87
N THR A 29 40.05 55.45 -67.17
CA THR A 29 41.40 55.33 -67.75
C THR A 29 41.75 53.86 -67.91
N SER A 30 41.86 53.39 -69.15
CA SER A 30 42.18 51.98 -69.44
C SER A 30 43.62 51.66 -69.01
N LEU A 31 43.79 50.61 -68.21
CA LEU A 31 45.10 50.03 -67.90
C LEU A 31 45.62 49.09 -69.00
N GLY A 32 44.75 48.69 -69.95
CA GLY A 32 45.12 47.96 -71.16
C GLY A 32 46.04 46.76 -70.91
N SER A 33 47.24 46.81 -71.51
CA SER A 33 48.34 45.86 -71.31
C SER A 33 49.55 46.52 -70.65
N ALA A 34 49.32 47.50 -69.76
CA ALA A 34 50.39 48.24 -69.10
C ALA A 34 51.25 47.33 -68.21
N SER A 35 52.55 47.57 -68.24
CA SER A 35 53.55 46.89 -67.42
C SER A 35 54.21 47.89 -66.49
N PHE A 36 54.09 47.65 -65.20
CA PHE A 36 54.57 48.50 -64.12
C PHE A 36 55.82 47.88 -63.50
N SER A 37 56.83 48.71 -63.24
CA SER A 37 58.02 48.31 -62.49
C SER A 37 58.44 49.41 -61.53
N THR A 38 58.85 49.05 -60.31
CA THR A 38 59.59 49.97 -59.45
C THR A 38 60.90 49.35 -58.99
N SER A 39 61.91 50.19 -58.79
CA SER A 39 63.25 49.81 -58.28
C SER A 39 63.78 50.90 -57.34
N GLY A 40 64.83 50.61 -56.57
CA GLY A 40 65.39 51.57 -55.61
C GLY A 40 64.35 52.05 -54.59
N THR A 41 64.19 53.37 -54.46
CA THR A 41 63.15 54.02 -53.63
C THR A 41 61.89 54.41 -54.43
N GLY A 42 61.76 53.92 -55.66
CA GLY A 42 60.64 54.21 -56.55
C GLY A 42 59.33 53.60 -56.07
N LEU A 43 58.26 54.39 -56.13
CA LEU A 43 56.88 53.99 -55.85
C LEU A 43 55.98 54.37 -57.02
N MET A 44 54.96 53.55 -57.30
CA MET A 44 53.92 53.85 -58.26
C MET A 44 52.55 53.79 -57.58
N ARG A 45 51.78 54.88 -57.69
CA ARG A 45 50.55 55.09 -56.93
C ARG A 45 49.41 55.51 -57.84
N MET A 46 48.25 54.89 -57.69
CA MET A 46 47.00 55.28 -58.31
C MET A 46 46.20 56.07 -57.27
N ASP A 47 46.42 57.39 -57.24
CA ASP A 47 45.99 58.25 -56.13
C ASP A 47 44.52 58.71 -56.24
N SER A 48 43.96 58.88 -57.44
CA SER A 48 42.53 59.17 -57.62
C SER A 48 42.02 58.86 -59.04
N GLY A 49 40.70 58.96 -59.25
CA GLY A 49 40.05 58.74 -60.54
C GLY A 49 39.62 57.30 -60.79
N LEU A 50 39.02 57.04 -61.96
CA LEU A 50 38.59 55.70 -62.37
C LEU A 50 39.61 55.10 -63.33
N PHE A 51 40.07 53.88 -63.03
CA PHE A 51 40.87 53.04 -63.91
C PHE A 51 40.08 51.80 -64.29
N THR A 52 40.22 51.33 -65.52
CA THR A 52 39.43 50.20 -66.04
C THR A 52 40.33 49.08 -66.56
N LEU A 53 39.90 47.84 -66.28
CA LEU A 53 40.36 46.64 -66.95
C LEU A 53 39.14 45.92 -67.54
N THR A 54 39.16 45.72 -68.86
CA THR A 54 38.08 45.04 -69.60
C THR A 54 38.44 43.59 -69.91
N ASN A 55 37.56 42.86 -70.59
CA ASN A 55 37.71 41.42 -70.80
C ASN A 55 39.02 41.08 -71.56
N GLY A 56 39.82 40.19 -70.99
CA GLY A 56 41.12 39.75 -71.52
C GLY A 56 42.29 40.67 -71.21
N GLN A 57 42.06 41.87 -70.64
CA GLN A 57 43.13 42.81 -70.33
C GLN A 57 43.97 42.35 -69.13
N THR A 58 45.27 42.70 -69.18
CA THR A 58 46.25 42.28 -68.18
C THR A 58 47.17 43.44 -67.82
N ALA A 59 47.14 43.85 -66.55
CA ALA A 59 48.14 44.72 -65.96
C ALA A 59 49.29 43.88 -65.39
N THR A 60 50.54 44.15 -65.78
CA THR A 60 51.69 43.37 -65.31
C THR A 60 52.50 44.18 -64.31
N VAL A 61 52.64 43.76 -63.06
CA VAL A 61 53.60 44.31 -62.10
C VAL A 61 54.87 43.47 -62.17
N THR A 62 55.82 43.88 -63.01
CA THR A 62 57.05 43.11 -63.29
C THR A 62 58.03 43.09 -62.11
N ALA A 63 58.11 44.18 -61.34
CA ALA A 63 58.93 44.31 -60.13
C ALA A 63 58.42 45.46 -59.24
N GLY A 64 58.71 45.42 -57.94
CA GLY A 64 58.34 46.49 -57.02
C GLY A 64 56.85 46.53 -56.68
N THR A 65 56.27 47.72 -56.47
CA THR A 65 54.88 47.88 -55.99
C THR A 65 54.05 48.80 -56.88
N LEU A 66 52.88 48.33 -57.30
CA LEU A 66 51.77 49.15 -57.82
C LEU A 66 50.73 49.33 -56.70
N ASP A 67 50.59 50.55 -56.20
CA ASP A 67 49.74 50.89 -55.07
C ASP A 67 48.42 51.53 -55.53
N LEU A 68 47.28 50.89 -55.27
CA LEU A 68 45.98 51.53 -55.33
C LEU A 68 45.78 52.31 -54.01
N SER A 69 46.04 53.62 -54.08
CA SER A 69 46.20 54.51 -52.91
C SER A 69 45.06 55.51 -52.70
N GLY A 70 44.05 55.48 -53.57
CA GLY A 70 42.85 56.33 -53.46
C GLY A 70 41.95 56.30 -54.71
N ALA A 71 42.46 55.82 -55.84
CA ALA A 71 41.68 55.63 -57.05
C ALA A 71 40.71 54.42 -56.99
N THR A 72 39.85 54.33 -58.00
CA THR A 72 38.97 53.20 -58.24
C THR A 72 39.47 52.36 -59.41
N LEU A 73 39.65 51.06 -59.23
CA LEU A 73 39.93 50.09 -60.28
C LEU A 73 38.64 49.28 -60.58
N SER A 74 38.01 49.55 -61.73
CA SER A 74 36.79 48.88 -62.15
C SER A 74 37.07 47.78 -63.18
N THR A 75 36.38 46.65 -63.02
CA THR A 75 36.52 45.46 -63.88
C THR A 75 35.19 45.10 -64.52
N ALA A 76 35.13 45.05 -65.86
CA ALA A 76 33.89 44.77 -66.60
C ALA A 76 33.82 43.34 -67.17
N GLY A 77 34.95 42.62 -67.24
CA GLY A 77 35.06 41.24 -67.70
C GLY A 77 36.17 40.49 -66.96
N THR A 78 36.63 39.35 -67.48
CA THR A 78 37.75 38.64 -66.86
C THR A 78 39.06 39.36 -67.18
N SER A 79 39.75 39.87 -66.17
CA SER A 79 41.01 40.62 -66.29
C SER A 79 42.03 40.10 -65.28
N SER A 80 43.31 40.43 -65.48
CA SER A 80 44.38 39.92 -64.62
C SER A 80 45.38 40.99 -64.19
N ILE A 81 45.87 40.86 -62.96
CA ILE A 81 47.10 41.48 -62.49
C ILE A 81 48.14 40.37 -62.29
N ILE A 82 49.24 40.44 -63.03
CA ILE A 82 50.26 39.39 -63.10
C ILE A 82 51.67 39.95 -62.82
N GLY A 83 52.68 39.08 -62.75
CA GLY A 83 54.10 39.46 -62.66
C GLY A 83 54.71 39.24 -61.27
N ALA A 84 56.02 39.44 -61.15
CA ALA A 84 56.77 39.13 -59.92
C ALA A 84 56.69 40.22 -58.84
N GLY A 85 56.17 41.41 -59.17
CA GLY A 85 55.96 42.49 -58.22
C GLY A 85 54.68 42.35 -57.38
N THR A 86 54.39 43.37 -56.58
CA THR A 86 53.24 43.41 -55.66
C THR A 86 52.20 44.41 -56.11
N PHE A 87 50.94 43.98 -56.19
CA PHE A 87 49.79 44.87 -56.20
C PHE A 87 49.37 45.15 -54.75
N LEU A 88 49.52 46.42 -54.34
CA LEU A 88 49.16 46.88 -53.01
C LEU A 88 47.81 47.60 -53.07
N LEU A 89 46.85 47.15 -52.28
CA LEU A 89 45.62 47.89 -52.00
C LEU A 89 45.79 48.59 -50.64
N SER A 90 46.30 49.82 -50.65
CA SER A 90 46.52 50.61 -49.43
C SER A 90 45.36 51.53 -49.08
N SER A 91 44.54 51.88 -50.07
CA SER A 91 43.31 52.67 -49.97
C SER A 91 42.52 52.50 -51.28
N GLY A 92 41.53 53.34 -51.59
CA GLY A 92 40.80 53.26 -52.86
C GLY A 92 39.84 52.06 -52.96
N THR A 93 39.37 51.78 -54.17
CA THR A 93 38.28 50.82 -54.43
C THR A 93 38.58 49.89 -55.59
N VAL A 94 38.40 48.58 -55.42
CA VAL A 94 38.30 47.60 -56.53
C VAL A 94 36.82 47.30 -56.78
N GLU A 95 36.28 47.68 -57.94
CA GLU A 95 34.86 47.56 -58.26
C GLU A 95 34.57 46.85 -59.60
N GLY A 96 33.31 46.87 -60.01
CA GLY A 96 32.84 46.29 -61.27
C GLY A 96 32.25 44.89 -61.14
N ALA A 97 31.68 44.40 -62.25
CA ALA A 97 30.98 43.11 -62.35
C ALA A 97 31.88 41.96 -62.83
N GLY A 98 33.10 42.27 -63.31
CA GLY A 98 34.03 41.30 -63.86
C GLY A 98 34.84 40.54 -62.80
N THR A 99 35.59 39.55 -63.27
CA THR A 99 36.56 38.81 -62.46
C THR A 99 37.94 39.45 -62.57
N LEU A 100 38.55 39.81 -61.45
CA LEU A 100 39.94 40.26 -61.35
C LEU A 100 40.81 39.13 -60.81
N ASN A 101 41.65 38.55 -61.67
CA ASN A 101 42.60 37.50 -61.29
C ASN A 101 43.90 38.14 -60.81
N ILE A 102 44.33 37.86 -59.59
CA ILE A 102 45.59 38.34 -59.04
C ILE A 102 46.53 37.16 -58.90
N SER A 103 47.53 37.11 -59.79
CA SER A 103 48.61 36.12 -59.76
C SER A 103 49.97 36.73 -59.45
N SER A 104 50.05 38.06 -59.36
CA SER A 104 51.19 38.76 -58.79
C SER A 104 51.27 38.56 -57.28
N GLY A 105 52.30 39.13 -56.64
CA GLY A 105 52.21 39.41 -55.21
C GLY A 105 51.00 40.30 -54.93
N PHE A 106 50.31 40.06 -53.81
CA PHE A 106 49.15 40.87 -53.39
C PHE A 106 49.28 41.24 -51.92
N ASN A 107 49.16 42.52 -51.62
CA ASN A 107 49.08 43.02 -50.26
C ASN A 107 47.85 43.90 -50.12
N TRP A 108 46.97 43.58 -49.18
CA TRP A 108 45.79 44.38 -48.89
C TRP A 108 45.92 44.92 -47.47
N THR A 109 46.07 46.22 -47.31
CA THR A 109 46.26 46.85 -45.99
C THR A 109 45.06 47.69 -45.55
N ALA A 110 44.34 48.31 -46.48
CA ALA A 110 43.05 48.96 -46.26
C ALA A 110 42.28 49.13 -47.59
N GLY A 111 41.20 49.90 -47.62
CA GLY A 111 40.41 50.15 -48.84
C GLY A 111 39.23 49.20 -49.02
N THR A 112 38.53 49.34 -50.14
CA THR A 112 37.25 48.67 -50.41
C THR A 112 37.30 47.79 -51.65
N MET A 113 36.74 46.59 -51.56
CA MET A 113 36.37 45.78 -52.71
C MET A 113 34.85 45.77 -52.81
N SER A 114 34.26 46.23 -53.90
CA SER A 114 32.80 46.37 -54.08
C SER A 114 32.33 45.86 -55.44
N GLY A 115 31.02 45.78 -55.66
CA GLY A 115 30.41 45.33 -56.92
C GLY A 115 30.09 43.84 -56.94
N ALA A 116 29.44 43.39 -58.01
CA ALA A 116 28.96 42.02 -58.16
C ALA A 116 30.04 41.02 -58.63
N GLY A 117 31.22 41.51 -59.03
CA GLY A 117 32.27 40.66 -59.59
C GLY A 117 33.13 39.94 -58.55
N VAL A 118 34.08 39.13 -59.04
CA VAL A 118 34.97 38.31 -58.21
C VAL A 118 36.39 38.87 -58.20
N THR A 119 36.99 39.04 -57.03
CA THR A 119 38.46 39.17 -56.92
C THR A 119 39.00 37.77 -56.63
N ARG A 120 39.83 37.22 -57.52
CA ARG A 120 40.35 35.85 -57.41
C ARG A 120 41.85 35.85 -57.14
N LEU A 121 42.25 35.31 -56.00
CA LEU A 121 43.65 35.08 -55.63
C LEU A 121 44.11 33.76 -56.25
N VAL A 122 45.13 33.81 -57.10
CA VAL A 122 45.70 32.65 -57.82
C VAL A 122 47.06 32.22 -57.24
N SER A 123 47.57 32.99 -56.28
CA SER A 123 48.81 32.77 -55.55
C SER A 123 48.55 32.86 -54.05
N ASP A 124 49.48 32.37 -53.23
CA ASP A 124 49.41 32.51 -51.78
C ASP A 124 49.52 33.98 -51.35
N VAL A 125 48.64 34.39 -50.46
CA VAL A 125 48.56 35.75 -49.92
C VAL A 125 48.63 35.70 -48.40
N SER A 126 49.50 36.53 -47.81
CA SER A 126 49.56 36.74 -46.37
C SER A 126 49.23 38.19 -46.06
N LEU A 127 48.19 38.41 -45.27
CA LEU A 127 47.77 39.74 -44.81
C LEU A 127 48.28 39.99 -43.40
N THR A 128 48.74 41.20 -43.13
CA THR A 128 49.21 41.63 -41.81
C THR A 128 48.73 43.05 -41.48
N GLY A 129 48.76 43.42 -40.21
CA GLY A 129 48.36 44.75 -39.75
C GLY A 129 46.86 44.93 -39.54
N SER A 130 46.52 45.94 -38.74
CA SER A 130 45.20 46.16 -38.14
C SER A 130 44.27 47.07 -38.95
N GLY A 131 44.62 47.39 -40.20
CA GLY A 131 43.77 48.19 -41.08
C GLY A 131 42.46 47.48 -41.42
N THR A 132 41.36 48.23 -41.44
CA THR A 132 40.04 47.73 -41.85
C THR A 132 40.02 47.48 -43.35
N ARG A 133 39.68 46.25 -43.74
CA ARG A 133 39.55 45.81 -45.13
C ARG A 133 38.08 45.56 -45.45
N THR A 134 37.52 46.39 -46.32
CA THR A 134 36.09 46.33 -46.63
C THR A 134 35.83 45.43 -47.84
N LEU A 135 35.05 44.37 -47.67
CA LEU A 135 34.69 43.40 -48.70
C LEU A 135 33.17 43.37 -48.94
N ASN A 136 32.72 44.02 -50.01
CA ASN A 136 31.34 44.04 -50.50
C ASN A 136 31.18 43.32 -51.85
N ARG A 137 32.10 42.40 -52.16
CA ARG A 137 32.11 41.54 -53.36
C ARG A 137 32.65 40.15 -53.03
N THR A 138 32.68 39.23 -53.99
CA THR A 138 33.26 37.90 -53.76
C THR A 138 34.79 37.94 -53.80
N LEU A 139 35.45 37.48 -52.74
CA LEU A 139 36.88 37.17 -52.70
C LEU A 139 37.05 35.66 -52.83
N GLU A 140 37.54 35.20 -53.98
CA GLU A 140 37.81 33.78 -54.23
C GLU A 140 39.29 33.47 -54.00
N ILE A 141 39.58 32.39 -53.29
CA ILE A 141 40.91 31.82 -53.14
C ILE A 141 40.95 30.57 -54.03
N ALA A 142 41.74 30.60 -55.09
CA ALA A 142 41.81 29.51 -56.05
C ALA A 142 42.29 28.20 -55.40
N ALA A 143 41.90 27.07 -55.97
CA ALA A 143 42.36 25.76 -55.53
C ALA A 143 43.90 25.70 -55.55
N GLY A 144 44.50 25.19 -54.47
CA GLY A 144 45.95 25.14 -54.30
C GLY A 144 46.61 26.43 -53.78
N SER A 145 45.84 27.50 -53.56
CA SER A 145 46.33 28.76 -52.97
C SER A 145 45.76 28.99 -51.57
N SER A 146 46.37 29.90 -50.81
CA SER A 146 45.96 30.24 -49.46
C SER A 146 45.86 31.75 -49.23
N LEU A 147 44.90 32.15 -48.41
CA LEU A 147 44.84 33.47 -47.81
C LEU A 147 45.10 33.33 -46.30
N ASN A 148 46.31 33.67 -45.86
CA ASN A 148 46.70 33.64 -44.47
C ASN A 148 46.48 35.00 -43.80
N LEU A 149 45.74 35.01 -42.70
CA LEU A 149 45.47 36.20 -41.91
C LEU A 149 46.41 36.25 -40.71
N GLY A 150 47.20 37.32 -40.57
CA GLY A 150 48.00 37.60 -39.38
C GLY A 150 47.16 38.06 -38.18
N ASN A 151 47.82 38.37 -37.07
CA ASN A 151 47.15 38.96 -35.90
C ASN A 151 46.49 40.30 -36.25
N ASP A 152 45.30 40.53 -35.69
CA ASP A 152 44.47 41.73 -35.82
C ASP A 152 44.04 42.09 -37.24
N VAL A 153 44.24 41.18 -38.20
CA VAL A 153 43.70 41.35 -39.56
C VAL A 153 42.18 41.29 -39.50
N LEU A 154 41.53 42.35 -39.97
CA LEU A 154 40.07 42.46 -40.06
C LEU A 154 39.65 42.57 -41.52
N ILE A 155 38.91 41.57 -42.00
CA ILE A 155 38.15 41.62 -43.25
C ILE A 155 36.67 41.69 -42.88
N GLN A 156 35.97 42.71 -43.35
CA GLN A 156 34.56 42.89 -43.03
C GLN A 156 33.75 43.43 -44.19
N ARG A 157 32.45 43.13 -44.21
CA ARG A 157 31.50 43.87 -45.06
C ARG A 157 31.31 45.29 -44.53
N ALA A 158 30.94 46.24 -45.40
CA ALA A 158 30.71 47.63 -45.00
C ALA A 158 29.53 47.81 -44.05
N THR A 159 28.50 46.98 -44.18
CA THR A 159 27.30 47.00 -43.35
C THR A 159 27.18 45.69 -42.58
N SER A 160 26.64 45.77 -41.35
CA SER A 160 26.34 44.61 -40.53
C SER A 160 24.98 43.98 -40.82
N ASN A 161 24.17 44.53 -41.76
CA ASN A 161 22.79 44.13 -42.01
C ASN A 161 22.53 43.67 -43.45
N GLY A 162 23.24 42.63 -43.91
CA GLY A 162 23.08 42.07 -45.26
C GLY A 162 23.95 42.72 -46.33
N GLY A 163 23.66 42.48 -47.61
CA GLY A 163 24.45 42.96 -48.77
C GLY A 163 25.21 41.86 -49.53
N THR A 164 25.99 42.27 -50.53
CA THR A 164 26.88 41.38 -51.30
C THR A 164 28.27 41.40 -50.66
N GLY A 165 28.90 40.24 -50.44
CA GLY A 165 30.28 40.18 -49.93
C GLY A 165 30.60 38.85 -49.28
N GLY A 166 31.51 38.06 -49.83
CA GLY A 166 31.77 36.73 -49.31
C GLY A 166 33.17 36.24 -49.65
N ILE A 167 33.62 35.23 -48.92
CA ILE A 167 34.87 34.53 -49.19
C ILE A 167 34.53 33.13 -49.69
N VAL A 168 35.04 32.81 -50.88
CA VAL A 168 34.95 31.46 -51.49
C VAL A 168 36.35 30.85 -51.47
N ALA A 169 36.61 29.98 -50.51
CA ALA A 169 37.91 29.36 -50.29
C ALA A 169 38.01 27.98 -50.97
N LEU A 170 38.17 27.96 -52.30
CA LEU A 170 38.46 26.71 -53.03
C LEU A 170 39.85 26.15 -52.63
N GLY A 171 40.79 27.05 -52.33
CA GLY A 171 42.05 26.77 -51.65
C GLY A 171 41.87 26.74 -50.14
N SER A 172 42.45 27.70 -49.39
CA SER A 172 42.19 27.83 -47.95
C SER A 172 42.20 29.27 -47.45
N LEU A 173 41.19 29.68 -46.69
CA LEU A 173 41.28 30.81 -45.77
C LEU A 173 41.89 30.32 -44.46
N SER A 174 43.02 30.87 -44.04
CA SER A 174 43.76 30.34 -42.89
C SER A 174 44.20 31.40 -41.88
N LYS A 175 44.28 31.00 -40.62
CA LYS A 175 45.03 31.68 -39.57
C LYS A 175 46.14 30.73 -39.11
N SER A 176 47.35 30.89 -39.65
CA SER A 176 48.42 29.88 -39.53
C SER A 176 49.65 30.30 -38.74
N SER A 177 49.71 31.54 -38.26
CA SER A 177 50.85 32.04 -37.48
C SER A 177 50.42 33.01 -36.39
N GLY A 178 51.17 33.06 -35.29
CA GLY A 178 50.91 33.95 -34.15
C GLY A 178 49.76 33.48 -33.25
N ALA A 179 49.78 33.92 -31.98
CA ALA A 179 48.78 33.54 -30.96
C ALA A 179 47.55 34.46 -30.91
N GLY A 180 47.53 35.57 -31.68
CA GLY A 180 46.44 36.54 -31.67
C GLY A 180 45.24 36.14 -32.53
N THR A 181 44.28 37.05 -32.63
CA THR A 181 43.00 36.84 -33.32
C THR A 181 42.99 37.51 -34.69
N ALA A 182 42.46 36.83 -35.71
CA ALA A 182 42.05 37.42 -36.98
C ALA A 182 40.52 37.46 -37.05
N TYR A 183 39.96 38.44 -37.76
CA TYR A 183 38.53 38.72 -37.77
C TYR A 183 37.95 38.68 -39.19
N VAL A 184 36.86 37.93 -39.34
CA VAL A 184 36.04 37.87 -40.55
C VAL A 184 34.62 38.24 -40.16
N ARG A 185 34.15 39.42 -40.57
CA ARG A 185 32.87 39.96 -40.11
C ARG A 185 31.87 40.20 -41.22
N TYR A 186 30.65 39.73 -41.00
CA TYR A 186 29.46 40.01 -41.80
C TYR A 186 29.49 39.43 -43.23
N LEU A 187 30.38 38.47 -43.48
CA LEU A 187 30.61 37.88 -44.80
C LEU A 187 29.93 36.52 -44.91
N ASP A 188 29.57 36.15 -46.14
CA ASP A 188 29.20 34.77 -46.46
C ASP A 188 30.49 33.96 -46.65
N LEU A 189 30.53 32.72 -46.17
CA LEU A 189 31.72 31.88 -46.14
C LEU A 189 31.46 30.54 -46.81
N ARG A 190 32.32 30.17 -47.76
CA ARG A 190 32.28 28.87 -48.44
C ARG A 190 33.69 28.29 -48.58
N GLY A 191 33.81 26.96 -48.62
CA GLY A 191 35.08 26.27 -48.82
C GLY A 191 35.92 26.12 -47.55
N ASN A 192 37.24 25.91 -47.71
CA ASN A 192 38.11 25.51 -46.60
C ASN A 192 38.52 26.68 -45.72
N ILE A 193 38.18 26.60 -44.43
CA ILE A 193 38.42 27.62 -43.43
C ILE A 193 39.19 26.96 -42.29
N LEU A 194 40.44 27.37 -42.10
CA LEU A 194 41.41 26.69 -41.24
C LEU A 194 41.95 27.66 -40.18
N SER A 195 42.08 27.17 -38.94
CA SER A 195 42.95 27.81 -37.95
C SER A 195 43.96 26.78 -37.45
N SER A 196 45.26 27.03 -37.68
CA SER A 196 46.34 26.18 -37.17
C SER A 196 47.13 26.80 -36.02
N SER A 197 46.95 28.11 -35.75
CA SER A 197 47.56 28.82 -34.62
C SER A 197 46.76 30.09 -34.27
N GLY A 198 46.41 30.29 -33.00
CA GLY A 198 45.63 31.45 -32.56
C GLY A 198 44.15 31.35 -32.98
N THR A 199 43.42 32.46 -32.95
CA THR A 199 41.96 32.45 -33.19
C THR A 199 41.61 33.06 -34.54
N LEU A 200 40.80 32.37 -35.33
CA LEU A 200 40.05 32.99 -36.44
C LEU A 200 38.60 33.16 -35.98
N SER A 201 38.23 34.40 -35.72
CA SER A 201 36.95 34.82 -35.17
C SER A 201 35.99 35.27 -36.29
N ILE A 202 34.81 34.67 -36.31
CA ILE A 202 33.77 34.87 -37.31
C ILE A 202 32.60 35.61 -36.66
N TYR A 203 32.14 36.67 -37.32
CA TYR A 203 30.93 37.41 -36.92
C TYR A 203 29.91 37.30 -38.04
N GLY A 204 28.73 36.75 -37.77
CA GLY A 204 27.60 36.80 -38.70
C GLY A 204 27.04 38.22 -38.83
N ASN A 205 26.34 38.50 -39.91
CA ASN A 205 25.58 39.76 -40.06
C ASN A 205 24.18 39.62 -39.43
N THR A 206 23.40 40.70 -39.27
CA THR A 206 22.05 40.66 -38.65
C THR A 206 20.97 40.10 -39.58
N ALA A 207 21.19 40.11 -40.89
CA ALA A 207 20.29 39.51 -41.89
C ALA A 207 20.57 38.01 -42.12
N GLY A 208 21.73 37.52 -41.69
CA GLY A 208 22.22 36.16 -41.92
C GLY A 208 23.41 36.13 -42.87
N SER A 209 24.54 35.62 -42.37
CA SER A 209 25.71 35.24 -43.17
C SER A 209 25.61 33.76 -43.53
N SER A 210 25.53 33.42 -44.82
CA SER A 210 25.50 32.02 -45.27
C SER A 210 26.85 31.35 -45.03
N ILE A 211 26.80 30.10 -44.55
CA ILE A 211 27.97 29.22 -44.40
C ILE A 211 27.87 27.96 -45.26
N ASP A 212 27.07 28.02 -46.34
CA ASP A 212 26.86 26.88 -47.24
C ASP A 212 28.15 26.41 -47.92
N GLY A 213 28.47 25.13 -47.80
CA GLY A 213 29.69 24.52 -48.30
C GLY A 213 30.95 24.90 -47.51
N ALA A 214 30.82 25.51 -46.32
CA ALA A 214 31.96 25.79 -45.46
C ALA A 214 32.53 24.51 -44.84
N VAL A 215 33.85 24.36 -44.89
CA VAL A 215 34.61 23.25 -44.32
C VAL A 215 35.57 23.82 -43.28
N PHE A 216 35.19 23.71 -42.01
CA PHE A 216 35.94 24.20 -40.88
C PHE A 216 36.97 23.15 -40.42
N SER A 217 38.19 23.59 -40.12
CA SER A 217 39.22 22.72 -39.57
C SER A 217 40.07 23.46 -38.55
N THR A 218 40.42 22.81 -37.44
CA THR A 218 41.49 23.28 -36.56
C THR A 218 42.58 22.23 -36.37
N THR A 219 43.82 22.70 -36.25
CA THR A 219 45.00 21.88 -35.96
C THR A 219 45.90 22.61 -34.97
N GLY A 220 46.79 21.91 -34.27
CA GLY A 220 47.72 22.55 -33.33
C GLY A 220 46.97 23.33 -32.25
N SER A 221 47.33 24.60 -32.04
CA SER A 221 46.69 25.51 -31.09
C SER A 221 45.61 26.42 -31.71
N GLY A 222 45.20 26.13 -32.94
CA GLY A 222 44.22 26.93 -33.67
C GLY A 222 42.80 26.82 -33.11
N VAL A 223 42.08 27.94 -33.12
CA VAL A 223 40.67 28.05 -32.73
C VAL A 223 39.87 28.68 -33.87
N LEU A 224 38.71 28.10 -34.19
CA LEU A 224 37.68 28.70 -35.02
C LEU A 224 36.46 28.99 -34.16
N SER A 225 36.03 30.26 -34.11
CA SER A 225 35.01 30.72 -33.16
C SER A 225 33.97 31.63 -33.83
N VAL A 226 32.70 31.44 -33.49
CA VAL A 226 31.59 32.31 -33.89
C VAL A 226 31.15 33.16 -32.70
N ASP A 227 31.73 34.35 -32.60
CA ASP A 227 31.62 35.18 -31.40
C ASP A 227 30.36 36.06 -31.39
N SER A 228 29.76 36.34 -32.54
CA SER A 228 28.52 37.14 -32.61
C SER A 228 27.80 37.02 -33.96
N GLY A 229 26.61 37.62 -34.05
CA GLY A 229 25.83 37.74 -35.28
C GLY A 229 25.09 36.47 -35.70
N LEU A 230 24.41 36.53 -36.85
CA LEU A 230 23.60 35.42 -37.38
C LEU A 230 24.33 34.72 -38.52
N LEU A 231 24.57 33.42 -38.36
CA LEU A 231 24.94 32.49 -39.43
C LEU A 231 23.70 31.71 -39.89
N THR A 232 23.58 31.47 -41.18
CA THR A 232 22.42 30.77 -41.77
C THR A 232 22.83 29.57 -42.60
N LEU A 233 22.00 28.53 -42.53
CA LEU A 233 21.92 27.43 -43.47
C LEU A 233 20.47 27.31 -43.97
N ASN A 234 20.29 27.35 -45.27
CA ASN A 234 18.99 27.19 -45.93
C ASN A 234 18.69 25.72 -46.24
N ALA A 235 17.48 25.46 -46.73
CA ALA A 235 17.04 24.12 -47.09
C ALA A 235 18.03 23.45 -48.08
N GLY A 236 18.56 22.30 -47.70
CA GLY A 236 19.53 21.53 -48.46
C GLY A 236 20.99 21.98 -48.32
N GLU A 237 21.26 23.09 -47.64
CA GLU A 237 22.62 23.59 -47.43
C GLU A 237 23.35 22.76 -46.35
N SER A 238 24.68 22.78 -46.43
CA SER A 238 25.52 22.02 -45.51
C SER A 238 26.78 22.76 -45.11
N ALA A 239 27.26 22.50 -43.90
CA ALA A 239 28.59 22.87 -43.44
C ALA A 239 29.26 21.67 -42.78
N SER A 240 30.57 21.71 -42.56
CA SER A 240 31.26 20.60 -41.90
C SER A 240 32.42 21.04 -41.03
N VAL A 241 32.72 20.24 -39.99
CA VAL A 241 33.98 20.29 -39.24
C VAL A 241 34.83 19.11 -39.71
N ALA A 242 35.75 19.34 -40.65
CA ALA A 242 36.61 18.28 -41.18
C ALA A 242 37.50 17.67 -40.09
N ALA A 243 38.09 18.52 -39.25
CA ALA A 243 38.92 18.11 -38.11
C ALA A 243 38.91 19.18 -37.01
N GLY A 244 39.18 18.79 -35.77
CA GLY A 244 39.28 19.72 -34.65
C GLY A 244 37.92 20.25 -34.18
N ILE A 245 37.88 21.53 -33.80
CA ILE A 245 36.73 22.17 -33.14
C ILE A 245 36.28 23.41 -33.93
N PHE A 246 34.98 23.50 -34.18
CA PHE A 246 34.30 24.74 -34.56
C PHE A 246 33.40 25.18 -33.40
N ASP A 247 33.70 26.33 -32.80
CA ASP A 247 33.07 26.79 -31.55
C ASP A 247 32.00 27.85 -31.80
N LEU A 248 30.76 27.57 -31.41
CA LEU A 248 29.69 28.56 -31.30
C LEU A 248 29.74 29.16 -29.88
N SER A 249 30.37 30.33 -29.78
CA SER A 249 30.76 30.99 -28.52
C SER A 249 29.94 32.26 -28.20
N GLY A 250 29.09 32.72 -29.12
CA GLY A 250 28.23 33.88 -28.89
C GLY A 250 27.27 34.22 -30.01
N GLY A 251 27.52 33.76 -31.25
CA GLY A 251 26.61 33.97 -32.38
C GLY A 251 25.35 33.09 -32.37
N THR A 252 24.53 33.27 -33.39
CA THR A 252 23.35 32.46 -33.68
C THR A 252 23.58 31.63 -34.94
N LEU A 253 23.43 30.31 -34.85
CA LEU A 253 23.31 29.42 -36.01
C LEU A 253 21.82 29.15 -36.27
N SER A 254 21.27 29.66 -37.37
CA SER A 254 19.86 29.48 -37.73
C SER A 254 19.70 28.61 -38.97
N THR A 255 18.75 27.68 -38.90
CA THR A 255 18.35 26.84 -40.03
C THR A 255 17.00 27.32 -40.59
N THR A 256 17.00 27.88 -41.80
CA THR A 256 15.75 28.33 -42.44
C THR A 256 15.00 27.18 -43.13
N GLY A 257 15.69 26.05 -43.33
CA GLY A 257 15.14 24.76 -43.74
C GLY A 257 16.06 23.61 -43.33
N ASP A 258 15.73 22.38 -43.70
CA ASP A 258 16.50 21.19 -43.34
C ASP A 258 17.95 21.30 -43.85
N SER A 259 18.90 21.21 -42.93
CA SER A 259 20.33 21.47 -43.17
C SER A 259 21.19 20.43 -42.46
N THR A 260 22.44 20.30 -42.87
CA THR A 260 23.39 19.34 -42.27
C THR A 260 24.67 20.00 -41.79
N PHE A 261 25.19 19.50 -40.67
CA PHE A 261 26.52 19.85 -40.13
C PHE A 261 27.33 18.56 -40.00
N GLY A 262 28.25 18.30 -40.94
CA GLY A 262 28.97 17.03 -41.06
C GLY A 262 30.45 17.10 -40.68
N GLY A 263 31.20 16.05 -41.05
CA GLY A 263 32.65 15.96 -40.85
C GLY A 263 33.06 15.14 -39.62
N ALA A 264 34.36 14.91 -39.45
CA ALA A 264 34.93 14.07 -38.40
C ALA A 264 35.32 14.84 -37.12
N GLY A 265 35.27 16.17 -37.15
CA GLY A 265 35.53 17.04 -36.00
C GLY A 265 34.31 17.23 -35.10
N THR A 266 34.36 18.28 -34.28
CA THR A 266 33.33 18.60 -33.27
C THR A 266 32.78 20.01 -33.46
N LEU A 267 31.45 20.12 -33.53
CA LEU A 267 30.73 21.37 -33.30
C LEU A 267 30.59 21.57 -31.78
N ARG A 268 31.27 22.56 -31.23
CA ARG A 268 31.20 22.89 -29.81
C ARG A 268 30.24 24.05 -29.60
N PHE A 269 29.28 23.90 -28.69
CA PHE A 269 28.29 24.92 -28.36
C PHE A 269 28.51 25.41 -26.92
N THR A 270 29.31 26.49 -26.81
CA THR A 270 29.74 27.06 -25.53
C THR A 270 28.90 28.26 -25.11
N SER A 271 28.22 28.94 -26.04
CA SER A 271 27.29 30.05 -25.78
C SER A 271 26.56 30.41 -27.08
N GLY A 272 25.71 31.44 -27.09
CA GLY A 272 24.95 31.86 -28.27
C GLY A 272 23.66 31.05 -28.46
N THR A 273 23.19 30.96 -29.70
CA THR A 273 21.88 30.35 -30.03
C THR A 273 21.93 29.40 -31.22
N ILE A 274 21.30 28.22 -31.12
CA ILE A 274 20.89 27.42 -32.28
C ILE A 274 19.39 27.66 -32.49
N SER A 275 18.97 28.12 -33.67
CA SER A 275 17.58 28.50 -33.95
C SER A 275 17.10 28.09 -35.34
N GLY A 276 15.91 28.59 -35.70
CA GLY A 276 15.28 28.38 -36.99
C GLY A 276 14.16 27.34 -36.99
N ILE A 277 13.50 27.22 -38.14
CA ILE A 277 12.38 26.32 -38.38
C ILE A 277 12.83 24.97 -38.97
N GLY A 278 14.04 24.93 -39.52
CA GLY A 278 14.60 23.75 -40.14
C GLY A 278 15.10 22.71 -39.13
N ARG A 279 15.27 21.49 -39.64
CA ARG A 279 16.05 20.47 -38.95
C ARG A 279 17.54 20.69 -39.18
N LEU A 280 18.30 20.85 -38.10
CA LEU A 280 19.76 20.79 -38.12
C LEU A 280 20.21 19.35 -37.82
N THR A 281 20.68 18.63 -38.84
CA THR A 281 21.24 17.28 -38.65
C THR A 281 22.75 17.36 -38.45
N VAL A 282 23.22 17.09 -37.24
CA VAL A 282 24.63 17.11 -36.85
C VAL A 282 25.20 15.71 -36.94
N ASN A 283 25.95 15.43 -38.00
CA ASN A 283 26.68 14.17 -38.21
C ASN A 283 28.11 14.23 -37.63
N ALA A 284 28.62 15.42 -37.34
CA ALA A 284 29.85 15.64 -36.59
C ALA A 284 29.68 15.33 -35.09
N GLY A 285 30.79 15.33 -34.34
CA GLY A 285 30.71 15.36 -32.87
C GLY A 285 30.01 16.63 -32.38
N PHE A 286 29.32 16.55 -31.24
CA PHE A 286 28.60 17.69 -30.67
C PHE A 286 28.85 17.82 -29.15
N ASP A 287 29.54 18.88 -28.74
CA ASP A 287 29.82 19.16 -27.34
C ASP A 287 29.00 20.37 -26.88
N TRP A 288 28.08 20.19 -25.92
CA TRP A 288 27.18 21.26 -25.43
C TRP A 288 27.47 21.62 -23.99
N SER A 289 27.96 22.84 -23.74
CA SER A 289 28.28 23.33 -22.39
C SER A 289 27.45 24.53 -21.94
N ALA A 290 26.87 25.31 -22.85
CA ALA A 290 25.96 26.42 -22.55
C ALA A 290 25.22 26.91 -23.81
N GLY A 291 24.43 27.98 -23.69
CA GLY A 291 23.70 28.60 -24.80
C GLY A 291 22.24 28.15 -24.90
N THR A 292 21.55 28.64 -25.91
CA THR A 292 20.10 28.45 -26.11
C THR A 292 19.81 27.69 -27.41
N GLN A 293 19.08 26.58 -27.33
CA GLN A 293 18.44 25.97 -28.50
C GLN A 293 16.96 26.37 -28.54
N SER A 294 16.56 27.14 -29.56
CA SER A 294 15.22 27.72 -29.69
C SER A 294 14.65 27.60 -31.11
N GLY A 295 13.43 28.08 -31.33
CA GLY A 295 12.75 28.00 -32.63
C GLY A 295 11.97 26.70 -32.82
N LEU A 296 11.19 26.62 -33.90
CA LEU A 296 10.25 25.52 -34.15
C LEU A 296 10.91 24.26 -34.75
N GLY A 297 12.19 24.34 -35.12
CA GLY A 297 12.93 23.25 -35.75
C GLY A 297 13.41 22.14 -34.80
N VAL A 298 14.22 21.23 -35.36
CA VAL A 298 14.76 20.06 -34.65
C VAL A 298 16.28 20.04 -34.74
N THR A 299 16.99 19.80 -33.63
CA THR A 299 18.42 19.45 -33.68
C THR A 299 18.52 17.94 -33.60
N ARG A 300 19.05 17.28 -34.62
CA ARG A 300 19.30 15.83 -34.58
C ARG A 300 20.78 15.54 -34.46
N LEU A 301 21.15 14.76 -33.46
CA LEU A 301 22.51 14.37 -33.15
C LEU A 301 22.76 12.94 -33.65
N ASN A 302 23.49 12.81 -34.76
CA ASN A 302 23.90 11.53 -35.35
C ASN A 302 25.37 11.20 -35.06
N GLY A 303 26.20 12.19 -34.74
CA GLY A 303 27.57 11.96 -34.25
C GLY A 303 27.62 11.77 -32.73
N GLU A 304 28.79 11.36 -32.22
CA GLU A 304 29.00 11.25 -30.78
C GLU A 304 28.84 12.60 -30.09
N SER A 305 27.95 12.66 -29.10
CA SER A 305 27.55 13.91 -28.48
C SER A 305 27.71 13.89 -26.97
N ARG A 306 28.04 15.04 -26.39
CA ARG A 306 28.26 15.20 -24.94
C ARG A 306 27.58 16.43 -24.39
N ILE A 307 26.93 16.29 -23.25
CA ILE A 307 26.53 17.40 -22.39
C ILE A 307 27.65 17.61 -21.39
N LEU A 308 28.30 18.76 -21.48
CA LEU A 308 29.46 19.13 -20.67
C LEU A 308 29.07 20.14 -19.59
N SER A 309 29.87 20.21 -18.53
CA SER A 309 29.77 21.24 -17.50
C SER A 309 29.95 22.64 -18.08
N GLY A 310 29.15 23.58 -17.61
CA GLY A 310 29.20 24.97 -18.02
C GLY A 310 28.07 25.79 -17.41
N SER A 311 27.58 26.80 -18.12
CA SER A 311 26.39 27.55 -17.72
C SER A 311 25.11 26.81 -18.11
N THR A 312 23.95 27.39 -17.76
CA THR A 312 22.63 26.87 -18.15
C THR A 312 22.51 26.65 -19.65
N LYS A 313 21.95 25.50 -20.01
CA LYS A 313 21.70 25.02 -21.36
C LYS A 313 20.20 25.10 -21.63
N THR A 314 19.74 26.16 -22.27
CA THR A 314 18.30 26.37 -22.51
C THR A 314 17.82 25.55 -23.70
N LEU A 315 16.73 24.79 -23.54
CA LEU A 315 16.12 24.01 -24.60
C LEU A 315 14.62 24.33 -24.72
N SER A 316 14.22 25.00 -25.81
CA SER A 316 12.81 25.25 -26.15
C SER A 316 12.37 24.64 -27.49
N ARG A 317 13.19 23.73 -28.02
CA ARG A 317 12.93 22.98 -29.26
C ARG A 317 13.19 21.49 -29.07
N THR A 318 12.98 20.68 -30.11
CA THR A 318 13.27 19.24 -30.04
C THR A 318 14.75 18.97 -30.30
N LEU A 319 15.39 18.26 -29.37
CA LEU A 319 16.69 17.63 -29.51
C LEU A 319 16.49 16.12 -29.70
N GLU A 320 16.79 15.63 -30.90
CA GLU A 320 16.75 14.20 -31.21
C GLU A 320 18.12 13.56 -31.06
N VAL A 321 18.16 12.45 -30.33
CA VAL A 321 19.38 11.63 -30.15
C VAL A 321 19.28 10.44 -31.10
N GLY A 322 20.01 10.50 -32.21
CA GLY A 322 20.05 9.45 -33.24
C GLY A 322 21.19 8.46 -33.11
N SER A 323 22.25 8.84 -32.38
CA SER A 323 23.40 8.02 -31.98
C SER A 323 23.59 8.13 -30.46
N ARG A 324 24.81 8.26 -29.94
CA ARG A 324 25.08 8.34 -28.49
C ARG A 324 25.20 9.78 -27.99
N LEU A 325 24.37 10.14 -27.01
CA LEU A 325 24.48 11.35 -26.18
C LEU A 325 24.90 10.95 -24.76
N THR A 326 25.94 11.58 -24.20
CA THR A 326 26.40 11.31 -22.83
C THR A 326 26.39 12.58 -21.98
N ALA A 327 25.75 12.53 -20.81
CA ALA A 327 25.85 13.54 -19.76
C ALA A 327 26.61 12.94 -18.58
N SER A 328 27.81 13.45 -18.30
CA SER A 328 28.70 12.95 -17.24
C SER A 328 29.11 14.06 -16.29
N ASN A 329 28.70 13.96 -15.01
CA ASN A 329 29.04 14.96 -13.98
C ASN A 329 28.80 16.42 -14.42
N SER A 330 27.77 16.65 -15.23
CA SER A 330 27.56 17.93 -15.89
C SER A 330 26.95 18.94 -14.92
N SER A 331 27.60 20.10 -14.74
CA SER A 331 27.02 21.27 -14.08
C SER A 331 26.43 22.27 -15.08
N GLY A 332 25.52 23.12 -14.59
CA GLY A 332 24.77 24.04 -15.45
C GLY A 332 23.64 23.28 -16.14
N PRO A 333 22.39 23.40 -15.63
CA PRO A 333 21.35 22.47 -16.02
C PRO A 333 20.94 22.60 -17.48
N VAL A 334 20.47 21.48 -18.04
CA VAL A 334 19.61 21.54 -19.23
C VAL A 334 18.24 22.02 -18.77
N ALA A 335 17.95 23.29 -19.01
CA ALA A 335 16.71 23.95 -18.62
C ALA A 335 15.73 23.94 -19.78
N PHE A 336 14.68 23.13 -19.64
CA PHE A 336 13.57 23.14 -20.57
C PHE A 336 12.80 24.47 -20.48
N GLN A 337 12.36 24.99 -21.61
CA GLN A 337 11.45 26.15 -21.70
C GLN A 337 10.36 25.85 -22.72
N GLY A 338 9.13 26.32 -22.47
CA GLY A 338 7.99 26.00 -23.35
C GLY A 338 7.84 24.49 -23.54
N ASP A 339 7.74 24.03 -24.78
CA ASP A 339 7.57 22.62 -25.15
C ASP A 339 8.89 21.94 -25.57
N GLY A 340 10.01 22.36 -24.98
CA GLY A 340 11.32 21.72 -25.22
C GLY A 340 11.26 20.20 -25.04
N ARG A 341 12.00 19.45 -25.85
CA ARG A 341 11.90 17.98 -25.88
C ARG A 341 13.24 17.33 -26.12
N ILE A 342 13.60 16.32 -25.33
CA ILE A 342 14.65 15.35 -25.70
C ILE A 342 13.96 14.08 -26.18
N SER A 343 14.25 13.67 -27.42
CA SER A 343 13.68 12.48 -28.04
C SER A 343 14.80 11.50 -28.37
N VAL A 344 14.91 10.42 -27.61
CA VAL A 344 15.85 9.33 -27.91
C VAL A 344 15.21 8.45 -28.97
N LEU A 345 15.78 8.45 -30.17
CA LEU A 345 15.27 7.66 -31.30
C LEU A 345 15.58 6.18 -31.08
N ALA A 346 14.92 5.30 -31.84
CA ALA A 346 15.13 3.85 -31.73
C ALA A 346 16.60 3.40 -31.91
N SER A 347 17.38 4.13 -32.71
CA SER A 347 18.83 3.90 -32.88
C SER A 347 19.70 4.63 -31.86
N GLY A 348 19.10 5.51 -31.06
CA GLY A 348 19.80 6.41 -30.16
C GLY A 348 20.05 5.81 -28.79
N GLU A 349 21.13 6.29 -28.15
CA GLU A 349 21.46 5.99 -26.77
C GLU A 349 21.64 7.31 -25.99
N PHE A 350 20.95 7.46 -24.86
CA PHE A 350 21.17 8.54 -23.92
C PHE A 350 21.72 8.01 -22.59
N VAL A 351 22.99 8.32 -22.31
CA VAL A 351 23.69 7.88 -21.11
C VAL A 351 23.76 9.02 -20.09
N LEU A 352 23.19 8.77 -18.92
CA LEU A 352 23.32 9.57 -17.70
C LEU A 352 24.38 8.90 -16.82
N ASN A 353 25.59 9.47 -16.76
CA ASN A 353 26.67 8.94 -15.94
C ASN A 353 26.87 9.82 -14.69
N ASN A 354 26.73 9.20 -13.52
CA ASN A 354 26.74 9.87 -12.22
C ASN A 354 25.67 10.95 -12.14
N VAL A 355 26.07 12.22 -12.05
CA VAL A 355 25.16 13.38 -11.95
C VAL A 355 24.95 14.00 -13.32
N ALA A 356 23.68 14.06 -13.75
CA ALA A 356 23.24 14.86 -14.89
C ALA A 356 22.13 15.81 -14.42
N ASP A 357 22.40 17.13 -14.47
CA ASP A 357 21.47 18.16 -14.02
C ASP A 357 20.47 18.50 -15.15
N ILE A 358 19.36 17.76 -15.19
CA ILE A 358 18.27 17.96 -16.17
C ILE A 358 17.06 18.52 -15.44
N ASN A 359 16.91 19.86 -15.50
CA ASN A 359 15.93 20.59 -14.70
C ASN A 359 14.64 20.91 -15.44
N ALA A 360 13.60 21.07 -14.64
CA ALA A 360 12.26 21.40 -15.08
C ALA A 360 12.10 22.89 -15.40
N GLY A 361 11.48 23.18 -16.54
CA GLY A 361 10.90 24.47 -16.87
C GLY A 361 9.91 24.31 -18.04
N GLY A 362 8.79 25.05 -18.02
CA GLY A 362 7.74 24.90 -19.03
C GLY A 362 7.03 23.53 -19.00
N ASN A 363 6.54 23.09 -20.17
CA ASN A 363 5.78 21.85 -20.39
C ASN A 363 6.63 20.77 -21.10
N GLY A 364 7.95 20.84 -21.00
CA GLY A 364 8.86 19.95 -21.70
C GLY A 364 8.78 18.49 -21.26
N ARG A 365 9.33 17.57 -22.06
CA ARG A 365 9.36 16.12 -21.77
C ARG A 365 10.56 15.39 -22.35
N ILE A 366 10.81 14.18 -21.84
CA ILE A 366 11.78 13.23 -22.38
C ILE A 366 11.01 12.02 -22.92
N ASP A 367 11.23 11.70 -24.20
CA ASP A 367 10.64 10.51 -24.82
C ASP A 367 11.75 9.53 -25.20
N ASN A 368 11.70 8.34 -24.62
CA ASN A 368 12.66 7.28 -24.88
C ASN A 368 12.05 6.18 -25.77
N ALA A 369 12.42 6.18 -27.05
CA ALA A 369 12.14 5.08 -27.98
C ALA A 369 13.36 4.19 -28.25
N GLY A 370 14.56 4.63 -27.82
CA GLY A 370 15.82 3.89 -27.94
C GLY A 370 16.29 3.35 -26.61
N LEU A 371 17.56 3.58 -26.28
CA LEU A 371 18.19 3.15 -25.03
C LEU A 371 18.52 4.35 -24.14
N MET A 372 17.89 4.43 -22.98
CA MET A 372 18.24 5.39 -21.94
C MET A 372 18.90 4.64 -20.78
N ARG A 373 20.11 5.05 -20.39
CA ARG A 373 20.92 4.35 -19.39
C ARG A 373 21.36 5.27 -18.26
N LYS A 374 21.10 4.86 -17.02
CA LYS A 374 21.71 5.44 -15.82
C LYS A 374 22.87 4.57 -15.35
N THR A 375 24.06 5.18 -15.31
CA THR A 375 25.32 4.55 -14.86
C THR A 375 25.99 5.40 -13.77
N GLY A 376 27.00 4.84 -13.09
CA GLY A 376 27.68 5.48 -11.97
C GLY A 376 26.86 5.51 -10.68
N SER A 377 27.52 5.62 -9.53
CA SER A 377 26.89 5.45 -8.21
C SER A 377 26.11 6.68 -7.73
N ALA A 378 26.41 7.88 -8.23
CA ALA A 378 25.70 9.09 -7.82
C ALA A 378 24.23 9.10 -8.27
N ALA A 379 23.37 9.75 -7.48
CA ALA A 379 21.97 9.94 -7.83
C ALA A 379 21.82 10.97 -8.96
N THR A 380 20.84 10.75 -9.85
CA THR A 380 20.44 11.71 -10.89
C THR A 380 18.93 11.88 -10.87
N THR A 381 18.47 13.12 -11.05
CA THR A 381 17.04 13.45 -11.15
C THR A 381 16.70 13.94 -12.55
N LEU A 382 15.63 13.37 -13.10
CA LEU A 382 14.94 13.86 -14.28
C LEU A 382 13.69 14.59 -13.80
N ALA A 383 13.73 15.92 -13.84
CA ALA A 383 12.62 16.72 -13.35
C ALA A 383 11.44 16.82 -14.35
N MET A 384 11.61 16.32 -15.57
CA MET A 384 10.60 16.34 -16.63
C MET A 384 9.83 15.02 -16.73
N PRO A 385 8.57 15.05 -17.23
CA PRO A 385 7.85 13.84 -17.62
C PRO A 385 8.68 12.96 -18.56
N LEU A 386 8.78 11.68 -18.22
CA LEU A 386 9.42 10.64 -19.00
C LEU A 386 8.35 9.75 -19.62
N THR A 387 8.46 9.46 -20.91
CA THR A 387 7.75 8.35 -21.56
C THR A 387 8.76 7.32 -22.04
N ASN A 388 8.47 6.03 -21.84
CA ASN A 388 9.34 4.94 -22.25
C ASN A 388 8.60 3.95 -23.16
N THR A 389 8.98 3.92 -24.43
CA THR A 389 8.59 2.90 -25.43
C THR A 389 9.77 2.04 -25.88
N GLY A 390 11.01 2.48 -25.60
CA GLY A 390 12.25 1.74 -25.79
C GLY A 390 12.70 1.01 -24.52
N THR A 391 13.99 1.12 -24.17
CA THR A 391 14.57 0.56 -22.95
C THR A 391 15.06 1.66 -22.02
N LEU A 392 14.54 1.71 -20.80
CA LEU A 392 15.10 2.46 -19.68
C LEU A 392 15.84 1.49 -18.78
N ARG A 393 17.17 1.64 -18.69
CA ARG A 393 18.02 0.77 -17.89
C ARG A 393 18.73 1.55 -16.79
N VAL A 394 18.59 1.10 -15.55
CA VAL A 394 19.25 1.66 -14.36
C VAL A 394 20.27 0.65 -13.87
N GLU A 395 21.54 0.86 -14.20
CA GLU A 395 22.61 -0.11 -13.94
C GLU A 395 23.28 0.11 -12.58
N GLN A 396 23.39 1.38 -12.16
CA GLN A 396 24.04 1.77 -10.90
C GLN A 396 23.43 3.05 -10.32
N GLY A 397 23.45 3.15 -8.99
CA GLY A 397 22.94 4.32 -8.25
C GLY A 397 21.43 4.49 -8.36
N THR A 398 20.97 5.72 -8.13
CA THR A 398 19.54 6.05 -8.14
C THR A 398 19.20 6.95 -9.33
N LEU A 399 18.15 6.60 -10.07
CA LEU A 399 17.47 7.48 -11.01
C LEU A 399 16.13 7.93 -10.40
N THR A 400 15.95 9.23 -10.22
CA THR A 400 14.65 9.80 -9.86
C THR A 400 14.00 10.34 -11.11
N ALA A 401 12.90 9.74 -11.55
CA ALA A 401 12.04 10.28 -12.60
C ALA A 401 10.84 10.95 -11.94
N SER A 402 10.88 12.28 -11.79
CA SER A 402 9.88 13.05 -11.05
C SER A 402 8.46 12.91 -11.61
N SER A 403 8.32 12.52 -12.88
CA SER A 403 7.05 12.07 -13.45
C SER A 403 7.33 10.97 -14.48
N PHE A 404 6.90 9.75 -14.19
CA PHE A 404 7.02 8.60 -15.08
C PHE A 404 5.73 7.76 -15.03
N PRO A 405 4.64 8.24 -15.64
CA PRO A 405 3.31 7.66 -15.44
C PRO A 405 3.11 6.34 -16.16
N VAL A 406 3.82 6.10 -17.28
CA VAL A 406 3.62 4.92 -18.14
C VAL A 406 4.94 4.35 -18.63
N ASN A 407 5.12 3.04 -18.43
CA ASN A 407 6.14 2.23 -19.08
C ASN A 407 5.49 1.30 -20.12
N ALA A 408 5.67 1.61 -21.40
CA ALA A 408 5.21 0.77 -22.52
C ALA A 408 6.35 -0.05 -23.16
N GLY A 409 7.60 0.28 -22.84
CA GLY A 409 8.79 -0.45 -23.27
C GLY A 409 9.36 -1.35 -22.18
N THR A 410 10.68 -1.53 -22.18
CA THR A 410 11.40 -2.27 -21.14
C THR A 410 11.92 -1.31 -20.07
N LEU A 411 11.64 -1.62 -18.80
CA LEU A 411 12.26 -1.04 -17.62
C LEU A 411 13.14 -2.11 -16.97
N ASP A 412 14.45 -1.84 -16.89
CA ASP A 412 15.46 -2.81 -16.47
C ASP A 412 16.28 -2.23 -15.30
N VAL A 413 16.02 -2.67 -14.08
CA VAL A 413 16.65 -2.13 -12.86
C VAL A 413 17.57 -3.18 -12.25
N PHE A 414 18.88 -2.92 -12.30
CA PHE A 414 19.90 -3.89 -11.91
C PHE A 414 20.01 -4.01 -10.39
N SER A 415 20.56 -5.13 -9.92
CA SER A 415 20.88 -5.34 -8.51
C SER A 415 21.65 -4.17 -7.92
N GLY A 416 21.18 -3.66 -6.78
CA GLY A 416 21.77 -2.51 -6.08
C GLY A 416 21.46 -1.13 -6.69
N ALA A 417 20.76 -1.07 -7.83
CA ALA A 417 20.28 0.17 -8.42
C ALA A 417 18.82 0.46 -8.01
N SER A 418 18.41 1.73 -8.12
CA SER A 418 17.08 2.17 -7.72
C SER A 418 16.46 3.13 -8.73
N LEU A 419 15.18 2.92 -9.04
CA LEU A 419 14.32 3.88 -9.73
C LEU A 419 13.30 4.46 -8.75
N ILE A 420 13.18 5.78 -8.71
CA ILE A 420 12.10 6.47 -7.99
C ILE A 420 11.17 7.10 -9.04
N THR A 421 9.91 6.69 -9.10
CA THR A 421 8.88 7.35 -9.89
C THR A 421 8.16 8.35 -8.99
N GLY A 422 7.98 9.60 -9.44
CA GLY A 422 7.35 10.65 -8.62
C GLY A 422 5.84 10.45 -8.32
N GLY A 423 5.33 9.22 -8.43
CA GLY A 423 3.94 8.84 -8.24
C GLY A 423 3.64 7.47 -8.86
N ASN A 424 2.38 7.25 -9.23
CA ASN A 424 1.91 6.00 -9.84
C ASN A 424 2.65 5.66 -11.14
N LEU A 425 2.88 4.36 -11.37
CA LEU A 425 3.46 3.83 -12.60
C LEU A 425 2.53 2.76 -13.18
N GLN A 426 2.04 2.98 -14.40
CA GLN A 426 1.37 1.95 -15.17
C GLN A 426 2.38 1.24 -16.08
N ASN A 427 2.54 -0.07 -15.89
CA ASN A 427 3.32 -0.91 -16.77
C ASN A 427 2.43 -1.62 -17.78
N THR A 428 2.64 -1.35 -19.07
CA THR A 428 2.06 -2.11 -20.19
C THR A 428 3.13 -2.84 -21.02
N GLY A 429 4.41 -2.56 -20.74
CA GLY A 429 5.56 -3.26 -21.32
C GLY A 429 6.14 -4.31 -20.37
N THR A 430 7.47 -4.32 -20.23
CA THR A 430 8.19 -5.26 -19.36
C THR A 430 8.93 -4.53 -18.25
N ILE A 431 8.80 -4.99 -17.02
CA ILE A 431 9.69 -4.64 -15.90
C ILE A 431 10.56 -5.86 -15.60
N GLN A 432 11.87 -5.66 -15.51
CA GLN A 432 12.82 -6.72 -15.22
C GLN A 432 14.00 -6.26 -14.35
N GLY A 433 14.76 -7.25 -13.88
CA GLY A 433 15.95 -7.06 -13.04
C GLY A 433 15.66 -7.26 -11.55
N SER A 434 16.68 -7.01 -10.73
CA SER A 434 16.72 -7.32 -9.30
C SER A 434 17.02 -6.10 -8.42
N GLY A 435 16.75 -4.91 -8.94
CA GLY A 435 16.87 -3.66 -8.21
C GLY A 435 15.61 -3.26 -7.45
N SER A 436 15.53 -1.97 -7.11
CA SER A 436 14.41 -1.39 -6.38
C SER A 436 13.64 -0.38 -7.22
N ILE A 437 12.31 -0.43 -7.17
CA ILE A 437 11.40 0.56 -7.75
C ILE A 437 10.59 1.17 -6.63
N SER A 438 10.69 2.48 -6.42
CA SER A 438 9.88 3.22 -5.45
C SER A 438 8.87 4.08 -6.18
N VAL A 439 7.58 3.88 -5.91
CA VAL A 439 6.48 4.68 -6.49
C VAL A 439 6.04 5.84 -5.60
N ALA A 440 6.94 6.32 -4.72
CA ALA A 440 6.73 7.46 -3.82
C ALA A 440 5.42 7.41 -3.01
N GLY A 441 5.01 6.21 -2.58
CA GLY A 441 3.75 5.97 -1.85
C GLY A 441 2.52 5.74 -2.75
N GLY A 442 2.67 5.83 -4.07
CA GLY A 442 1.66 5.50 -5.05
C GLY A 442 1.52 3.99 -5.32
N THR A 443 1.02 3.67 -6.51
CA THR A 443 0.76 2.30 -6.96
C THR A 443 1.51 2.01 -8.26
N LEU A 444 2.20 0.86 -8.30
CA LEU A 444 2.66 0.22 -9.53
C LEU A 444 1.54 -0.70 -10.02
N THR A 445 0.90 -0.33 -11.13
CA THR A 445 -0.15 -1.14 -11.77
C THR A 445 0.45 -1.90 -12.93
N ASN A 446 0.52 -3.23 -12.83
CA ASN A 446 1.03 -4.09 -13.89
C ASN A 446 -0.09 -4.65 -14.78
N ALA A 447 -0.06 -4.24 -16.04
CA ALA A 447 -0.87 -4.78 -17.15
C ALA A 447 0.00 -5.37 -18.28
N GLY A 448 1.32 -5.44 -18.05
CA GLY A 448 2.29 -6.09 -18.93
C GLY A 448 2.99 -7.23 -18.20
N VAL A 449 4.30 -7.37 -18.41
CA VAL A 449 5.12 -8.44 -17.80
C VAL A 449 5.99 -7.88 -16.67
N VAL A 450 6.02 -8.57 -15.55
CA VAL A 450 7.06 -8.41 -14.50
C VAL A 450 7.89 -9.69 -14.48
N ARG A 451 9.21 -9.54 -14.67
CA ARG A 451 10.18 -10.64 -14.72
C ARG A 451 11.36 -10.32 -13.80
N PRO A 452 11.27 -10.62 -12.48
CA PRO A 452 12.38 -10.40 -11.55
C PRO A 452 13.66 -11.07 -12.07
N GLY A 453 14.83 -10.49 -11.78
CA GLY A 453 16.14 -11.00 -12.23
C GLY A 453 16.42 -10.91 -13.74
N GLY A 454 15.41 -10.98 -14.59
CA GLY A 454 15.50 -10.97 -16.06
C GLY A 454 15.43 -12.38 -16.65
N PRO A 455 15.56 -12.55 -17.97
CA PRO A 455 15.44 -13.86 -18.60
C PRO A 455 16.54 -14.83 -18.12
N LEU A 456 16.13 -16.00 -17.60
CA LEU A 456 17.00 -17.09 -17.16
C LEU A 456 17.95 -16.68 -16.02
N ALA A 457 17.54 -15.73 -15.19
CA ALA A 457 18.35 -15.19 -14.12
C ALA A 457 17.50 -14.93 -12.88
N ALA A 458 17.82 -15.60 -11.78
CA ALA A 458 17.12 -15.40 -10.52
C ALA A 458 17.43 -14.03 -9.89
N GLY A 459 16.43 -13.37 -9.32
CA GLY A 459 16.62 -12.17 -8.53
C GLY A 459 15.38 -11.65 -7.82
N THR A 460 15.60 -10.81 -6.81
CA THR A 460 14.53 -10.16 -6.06
C THR A 460 14.25 -8.76 -6.62
N LEU A 461 13.05 -8.51 -7.12
CA LEU A 461 12.59 -7.18 -7.50
C LEU A 461 11.86 -6.54 -6.31
N ASN A 462 12.40 -5.43 -5.80
CA ASN A 462 11.84 -4.72 -4.66
C ASN A 462 10.94 -3.57 -5.12
N ILE A 463 9.69 -3.53 -4.65
CA ILE A 463 8.73 -2.47 -4.96
C ILE A 463 8.34 -1.77 -3.67
N THR A 464 8.71 -0.49 -3.55
CA THR A 464 8.33 0.36 -2.42
C THR A 464 7.05 1.14 -2.78
N GLY A 465 5.91 0.69 -2.28
CA GLY A 465 4.58 1.21 -2.56
C GLY A 465 3.53 0.09 -2.66
N ASN A 466 2.40 0.37 -3.29
CA ASN A 466 1.39 -0.63 -3.61
C ASN A 466 1.70 -1.29 -4.97
N PHE A 467 1.34 -2.56 -5.11
CA PHE A 467 1.42 -3.30 -6.37
C PHE A 467 0.05 -3.87 -6.73
N VAL A 468 -0.42 -3.58 -7.93
CA VAL A 468 -1.67 -4.13 -8.47
C VAL A 468 -1.35 -4.89 -9.74
N GLN A 469 -1.51 -6.20 -9.71
CA GLN A 469 -1.55 -7.03 -10.89
C GLN A 469 -2.96 -6.96 -11.48
N THR A 470 -3.07 -6.62 -12.76
CA THR A 470 -4.37 -6.61 -13.46
C THR A 470 -4.61 -7.93 -14.18
N ALA A 471 -5.85 -8.20 -14.61
CA ALA A 471 -6.22 -9.35 -15.43
C ALA A 471 -5.37 -9.52 -16.72
N ALA A 472 -4.83 -8.43 -17.27
CA ALA A 472 -3.96 -8.48 -18.45
C ALA A 472 -2.47 -8.70 -18.11
N GLY A 473 -2.11 -8.54 -16.83
CA GLY A 473 -0.74 -8.65 -16.37
C GLY A 473 -0.27 -10.09 -16.23
N ARG A 474 1.03 -10.28 -16.40
CA ARG A 474 1.74 -11.54 -16.15
C ARG A 474 2.95 -11.32 -15.24
N ILE A 475 3.16 -12.22 -14.28
CA ILE A 475 4.45 -12.36 -13.59
C ILE A 475 5.13 -13.62 -14.11
N GLU A 476 6.37 -13.48 -14.54
CA GLU A 476 7.22 -14.60 -14.97
C GLU A 476 8.35 -14.74 -13.97
N ALA A 477 8.52 -15.94 -13.40
CA ALA A 477 9.45 -16.14 -12.31
C ALA A 477 10.30 -17.40 -12.53
N ASP A 478 11.61 -17.21 -12.67
CA ASP A 478 12.59 -18.27 -12.82
C ASP A 478 12.79 -19.01 -11.49
N VAL A 479 12.75 -20.35 -11.58
CA VAL A 479 13.03 -21.26 -10.44
C VAL A 479 14.21 -22.12 -10.85
N LEU A 480 15.42 -21.60 -10.67
CA LEU A 480 16.65 -22.22 -11.16
C LEU A 480 17.24 -23.25 -10.18
N GLY A 481 16.69 -23.33 -8.98
CA GLY A 481 17.10 -24.26 -7.93
C GLY A 481 16.18 -24.21 -6.71
N VAL A 482 16.61 -24.86 -5.63
CA VAL A 482 15.83 -24.98 -4.38
C VAL A 482 16.17 -23.89 -3.35
N SER A 483 17.28 -23.18 -3.52
CA SER A 483 17.66 -22.07 -2.64
C SER A 483 17.02 -20.75 -3.10
N ALA A 484 16.67 -19.88 -2.14
CA ALA A 484 16.02 -18.60 -2.43
C ALA A 484 16.82 -17.68 -3.38
N VAL A 485 18.16 -17.78 -3.39
CA VAL A 485 19.02 -17.00 -4.29
C VAL A 485 18.99 -17.48 -5.74
N GLN A 486 18.46 -18.68 -5.97
CA GLN A 486 18.27 -19.28 -7.31
C GLN A 486 16.81 -19.14 -7.77
N GLN A 487 16.02 -18.31 -7.11
CA GLN A 487 14.59 -18.16 -7.34
C GLN A 487 14.22 -16.68 -7.47
N ASP A 488 13.29 -16.39 -8.37
CA ASP A 488 12.76 -15.05 -8.55
C ASP A 488 11.75 -14.67 -7.48
N HIS A 489 11.86 -13.45 -6.96
CA HIS A 489 10.98 -12.99 -5.89
C HIS A 489 10.54 -11.55 -6.13
N VAL A 490 9.23 -11.28 -6.05
CA VAL A 490 8.70 -9.91 -6.00
C VAL A 490 8.40 -9.56 -4.55
N GLN A 491 9.10 -8.56 -4.01
CA GLN A 491 8.87 -8.06 -2.65
C GLN A 491 8.20 -6.69 -2.69
N VAL A 492 7.06 -6.52 -2.01
CA VAL A 492 6.28 -5.28 -2.00
C VAL A 492 6.15 -4.72 -0.58
N SER A 493 6.37 -3.42 -0.40
CA SER A 493 6.41 -2.84 0.95
C SER A 493 5.05 -2.58 1.59
N VAL A 494 3.97 -2.40 0.80
CA VAL A 494 2.65 -1.98 1.31
C VAL A 494 1.56 -3.02 1.03
N THR A 495 0.85 -2.96 -0.09
CA THR A 495 -0.21 -3.92 -0.45
C THR A 495 0.04 -4.51 -1.83
N MET A 496 -0.44 -5.74 -2.01
CA MET A 496 -0.40 -6.50 -3.24
C MET A 496 -1.81 -7.02 -3.57
N THR A 497 -2.32 -6.66 -4.75
CA THR A 497 -3.57 -7.22 -5.28
C THR A 497 -3.26 -8.06 -6.50
N LEU A 498 -3.71 -9.32 -6.49
CA LEU A 498 -3.43 -10.32 -7.53
C LEU A 498 -4.62 -10.57 -8.43
N ASP A 499 -4.33 -10.71 -9.73
CA ASP A 499 -5.21 -11.08 -10.83
C ASP A 499 -4.32 -11.62 -11.98
N GLY A 500 -4.88 -12.00 -13.11
CA GLY A 500 -4.11 -12.38 -14.31
C GLY A 500 -3.27 -13.65 -14.12
N ASP A 501 -2.07 -13.68 -14.72
CA ASP A 501 -1.25 -14.90 -14.81
C ASP A 501 0.02 -14.84 -13.92
N LEU A 502 0.36 -15.97 -13.31
CA LEU A 502 1.70 -16.29 -12.79
C LEU A 502 2.27 -17.48 -13.57
N VAL A 503 3.47 -17.32 -14.12
CA VAL A 503 4.16 -18.36 -14.89
C VAL A 503 5.51 -18.63 -14.23
N LEU A 504 5.73 -19.87 -13.78
CA LEU A 504 7.00 -20.31 -13.23
C LEU A 504 7.87 -20.91 -14.34
N SER A 505 9.16 -20.61 -14.33
CA SER A 505 10.14 -21.15 -15.30
C SER A 505 11.16 -22.02 -14.57
N PRO A 506 10.83 -23.28 -14.24
CA PRO A 506 11.75 -24.17 -13.54
C PRO A 506 12.93 -24.58 -14.43
N ALA A 507 14.12 -24.71 -13.84
CA ALA A 507 15.25 -25.35 -14.52
C ALA A 507 14.90 -26.79 -14.92
N ALA A 508 15.45 -27.25 -16.05
CA ALA A 508 15.17 -28.59 -16.57
C ALA A 508 15.51 -29.68 -15.53
N GLY A 509 14.52 -30.52 -15.20
CA GLY A 509 14.65 -31.60 -14.22
C GLY A 509 14.60 -31.19 -12.76
N LEU A 510 14.28 -29.92 -12.44
CA LEU A 510 14.09 -29.48 -11.07
C LEU A 510 12.91 -30.19 -10.40
N SER A 511 13.15 -30.71 -9.20
CA SER A 511 12.13 -31.30 -8.34
C SER A 511 12.30 -30.79 -6.92
N PHE A 512 11.20 -30.49 -6.24
CA PHE A 512 11.20 -30.17 -4.81
C PHE A 512 11.13 -31.43 -3.95
N SER A 513 11.89 -31.44 -2.87
CA SER A 513 11.74 -32.34 -1.74
C SER A 513 10.70 -31.80 -0.76
N ALA A 514 10.37 -32.59 0.28
CA ALA A 514 9.42 -32.22 1.31
C ALA A 514 9.80 -30.96 2.13
N GLN A 515 11.04 -30.47 2.00
CA GLN A 515 11.53 -29.28 2.71
C GLN A 515 11.79 -28.10 1.77
N ASP A 516 11.74 -28.33 0.45
CA ASP A 516 11.99 -27.26 -0.51
C ASP A 516 10.74 -26.40 -0.67
N ARG A 517 10.97 -25.09 -0.67
CA ARG A 517 9.92 -24.08 -0.84
C ARG A 517 10.38 -22.97 -1.76
N TYR A 518 9.42 -22.37 -2.43
CA TYR A 518 9.61 -21.22 -3.30
C TYR A 518 8.56 -20.15 -2.99
N THR A 519 9.00 -18.97 -2.56
CA THR A 519 8.11 -17.81 -2.31
C THR A 519 8.19 -16.86 -3.50
N ALA A 520 7.19 -16.90 -4.37
CA ALA A 520 7.17 -16.09 -5.58
C ALA A 520 6.98 -14.61 -5.28
N LEU A 521 6.13 -14.32 -4.28
CA LEU A 521 5.68 -12.97 -3.96
C LEU A 521 5.58 -12.82 -2.45
N SER A 522 5.97 -11.67 -1.91
CA SER A 522 5.66 -11.31 -0.53
C SER A 522 5.47 -9.81 -0.31
N CYS A 523 4.81 -9.47 0.79
CA CYS A 523 4.69 -8.13 1.30
C CYS A 523 4.85 -8.08 2.83
N ASN A 524 5.01 -6.87 3.37
CA ASN A 524 5.58 -6.69 4.72
C ASN A 524 4.57 -6.73 5.87
N ALA A 525 3.25 -6.62 5.60
CA ALA A 525 2.23 -6.48 6.63
C ALA A 525 1.24 -7.65 6.63
N ASP A 526 0.58 -7.90 7.76
CA ASP A 526 -0.53 -8.86 7.80
C ASP A 526 -1.70 -8.40 6.91
N GLY A 527 -2.23 -9.31 6.11
CA GLY A 527 -3.34 -9.03 5.19
C GLY A 527 -3.00 -8.08 4.05
N CYS A 528 -1.71 -7.86 3.76
CA CYS A 528 -1.29 -7.04 2.63
C CYS A 528 -1.51 -7.69 1.27
N LEU A 529 -1.66 -9.01 1.23
CA LEU A 529 -1.95 -9.77 0.02
C LEU A 529 -3.46 -9.98 -0.13
N SER A 530 -3.99 -9.67 -1.31
CA SER A 530 -5.40 -9.83 -1.66
C SER A 530 -5.56 -10.31 -3.10
N GLY A 531 -6.73 -10.89 -3.41
CA GLY A 531 -6.99 -11.47 -4.73
C GLY A 531 -6.26 -12.80 -4.96
N SER A 532 -6.30 -13.28 -6.19
CA SER A 532 -5.66 -14.52 -6.62
C SER A 532 -5.36 -14.44 -8.11
N PHE A 533 -4.29 -15.08 -8.57
CA PHE A 533 -4.08 -15.26 -10.00
C PHE A 533 -5.26 -16.06 -10.60
N ALA A 534 -5.70 -15.64 -11.79
CA ALA A 534 -6.66 -16.39 -12.58
C ALA A 534 -6.04 -17.71 -13.07
N ASN A 535 -4.76 -17.68 -13.44
CA ASN A 535 -4.01 -18.86 -13.85
C ASN A 535 -2.63 -18.90 -13.18
N ILE A 536 -2.25 -20.08 -12.69
CA ILE A 536 -0.89 -20.37 -12.23
C ILE A 536 -0.37 -21.50 -13.10
N ASP A 537 0.63 -21.21 -13.94
CA ASP A 537 1.33 -22.20 -14.75
C ASP A 537 2.66 -22.54 -14.08
N THR A 538 2.78 -23.77 -13.58
CA THR A 538 4.02 -24.24 -12.93
C THR A 538 5.05 -24.80 -13.93
N ASN A 539 4.71 -24.85 -15.23
CA ASN A 539 5.53 -25.45 -16.29
C ASN A 539 6.10 -26.84 -15.93
N GLY A 540 5.26 -27.67 -15.29
CA GLY A 540 5.60 -29.05 -14.94
C GLY A 540 6.35 -29.20 -13.60
N LEU A 541 6.65 -28.11 -12.89
CA LEU A 541 7.11 -28.20 -11.50
C LEU A 541 5.98 -28.78 -10.65
N THR A 542 6.26 -29.92 -10.01
CA THR A 542 5.31 -30.56 -9.08
C THR A 542 5.33 -29.80 -7.76
N ALA A 543 4.53 -28.74 -7.68
CA ALA A 543 4.36 -27.92 -6.49
C ALA A 543 2.91 -27.44 -6.35
N THR A 544 2.48 -27.26 -5.12
CA THR A 544 1.15 -26.76 -4.75
C THR A 544 1.30 -25.34 -4.23
N ALA A 545 0.47 -24.42 -4.73
CA ALA A 545 0.41 -23.06 -4.24
C ALA A 545 -0.28 -23.02 -2.87
N THR A 546 0.33 -22.32 -1.91
CA THR A 546 -0.24 -22.02 -0.59
C THR A 546 -0.25 -20.50 -0.40
N THR A 547 -1.41 -19.97 -0.05
CA THR A 547 -1.61 -18.53 0.12
C THR A 547 -1.52 -18.15 1.60
N PHE A 548 -0.62 -17.23 1.91
CA PHE A 548 -0.44 -16.62 3.23
C PHE A 548 -1.00 -15.19 3.21
N SER A 549 -1.20 -14.58 4.38
CA SER A 549 -1.82 -13.24 4.42
C SER A 549 -0.93 -12.16 3.79
N ASN A 550 0.35 -12.49 3.61
CA ASN A 550 1.38 -11.60 3.10
C ASN A 550 2.24 -12.21 1.99
N ALA A 551 1.93 -13.41 1.49
CA ALA A 551 2.78 -14.09 0.50
C ALA A 551 2.07 -15.19 -0.28
N LEU A 552 2.61 -15.53 -1.44
CA LEU A 552 2.25 -16.73 -2.21
C LEU A 552 3.48 -17.63 -2.34
N SER A 553 3.39 -18.86 -1.81
CA SER A 553 4.50 -19.81 -1.82
C SER A 553 4.12 -21.16 -2.41
N PHE A 554 5.11 -21.91 -2.87
CA PHE A 554 5.00 -23.19 -3.55
C PHE A 554 5.88 -24.22 -2.86
N ALA A 555 5.35 -25.42 -2.64
CA ALA A 555 6.10 -26.56 -2.12
C ALA A 555 5.47 -27.89 -2.58
N THR A 556 6.06 -29.03 -2.23
CA THR A 556 5.39 -30.32 -2.41
C THR A 556 4.25 -30.46 -1.40
N GLY A 557 3.01 -30.26 -1.83
CA GLY A 557 1.83 -30.21 -0.96
C GLY A 557 1.60 -28.85 -0.31
N THR A 558 0.60 -28.76 0.56
CA THR A 558 0.25 -27.52 1.27
C THR A 558 1.27 -27.22 2.37
N LEU A 559 1.72 -25.97 2.46
CA LEU A 559 2.62 -25.52 3.51
C LEU A 559 1.85 -25.21 4.81
N ALA A 560 2.38 -25.67 5.93
CA ALA A 560 1.93 -25.23 7.25
C ALA A 560 2.58 -23.89 7.63
N SER A 561 1.84 -23.06 8.36
CA SER A 561 2.42 -21.90 9.06
C SER A 561 3.04 -22.37 10.37
N THR A 562 4.37 -22.43 10.40
CA THR A 562 5.12 -22.92 11.58
C THR A 562 5.71 -21.76 12.37
N TRP A 563 5.45 -21.72 13.67
CA TRP A 563 6.06 -20.73 14.58
C TRP A 563 7.52 -21.10 14.85
N ILE A 564 8.44 -20.15 14.67
CA ILE A 564 9.90 -20.34 14.81
C ILE A 564 10.54 -19.47 15.89
N SER A 565 9.82 -18.49 16.45
CA SER A 565 10.39 -17.64 17.50
C SER A 565 10.67 -18.46 18.76
N PRO A 566 11.91 -18.43 19.30
CA PRO A 566 12.28 -19.16 20.52
C PRO A 566 11.76 -18.48 21.80
N VAL A 567 11.03 -17.36 21.67
CA VAL A 567 10.46 -16.59 22.77
C VAL A 567 8.98 -16.29 22.50
N SER A 568 8.24 -15.98 23.57
CA SER A 568 6.86 -15.48 23.49
C SER A 568 6.76 -14.28 22.56
N GLY A 569 5.66 -14.17 21.83
CA GLY A 569 5.48 -13.12 20.83
C GLY A 569 4.06 -13.00 20.33
N ASP A 570 3.86 -12.06 19.42
CA ASP A 570 2.54 -11.80 18.84
C ASP A 570 2.33 -12.58 17.54
N TRP A 571 1.11 -13.07 17.36
CA TRP A 571 0.68 -13.86 16.21
C TRP A 571 0.88 -13.16 14.86
N HIS A 572 0.68 -11.84 14.77
CA HIS A 572 0.72 -11.09 13.51
C HIS A 572 2.13 -10.63 13.09
N ILE A 573 3.16 -10.90 13.90
CA ILE A 573 4.53 -10.51 13.57
C ILE A 573 5.11 -11.58 12.62
N ALA A 574 5.30 -11.21 11.36
CA ALA A 574 5.74 -12.15 10.32
C ALA A 574 7.06 -12.85 10.67
N SER A 575 8.04 -12.16 11.27
CA SER A 575 9.34 -12.74 11.64
C SER A 575 9.27 -13.85 12.71
N ASN A 576 8.12 -14.07 13.33
CA ASN A 576 7.92 -15.17 14.26
C ASN A 576 7.56 -16.48 13.55
N TRP A 577 7.26 -16.44 12.24
CA TRP A 577 6.84 -17.59 11.43
C TRP A 577 7.90 -17.97 10.42
N ASP A 578 8.04 -19.27 10.12
CA ASP A 578 8.97 -19.75 9.11
C ASP A 578 8.70 -19.05 7.76
N GLY A 579 9.76 -18.60 7.11
CA GLY A 579 9.70 -17.88 5.85
C GLY A 579 9.03 -16.49 5.92
N ASN A 580 8.73 -15.97 7.12
CA ASN A 580 7.90 -14.78 7.33
C ASN A 580 6.47 -14.93 6.79
N LEU A 581 5.91 -16.14 6.85
CA LEU A 581 4.62 -16.49 6.22
C LEU A 581 3.48 -16.51 7.25
N LEU A 582 2.60 -15.51 7.17
CA LEU A 582 1.51 -15.35 8.14
C LEU A 582 0.29 -16.25 7.83
N PRO A 583 -0.29 -16.94 8.83
CA PRO A 583 -1.37 -17.90 8.64
C PRO A 583 -2.64 -17.35 7.97
N THR A 584 -3.33 -18.20 7.21
CA THR A 584 -4.66 -17.93 6.61
C THR A 584 -5.57 -19.14 6.73
N ALA A 585 -6.83 -18.99 6.27
CA ALA A 585 -7.82 -20.06 6.20
C ALA A 585 -7.37 -21.29 5.41
N SER A 586 -6.32 -21.18 4.58
CA SER A 586 -5.77 -22.29 3.79
C SER A 586 -4.59 -23.01 4.44
N THR A 587 -4.14 -22.54 5.61
CA THR A 587 -2.93 -23.04 6.27
C THR A 587 -3.25 -23.72 7.59
N ASP A 588 -2.63 -24.87 7.81
CA ASP A 588 -2.51 -25.47 9.13
C ASP A 588 -1.44 -24.74 9.93
N VAL A 589 -1.75 -24.43 11.18
CA VAL A 589 -0.81 -23.77 12.09
C VAL A 589 -0.16 -24.80 12.99
N VAL A 590 1.18 -24.76 13.04
CA VAL A 590 1.98 -25.59 13.94
C VAL A 590 2.81 -24.69 14.84
N ILE A 591 2.61 -24.84 16.15
CA ILE A 591 3.39 -24.20 17.19
C ILE A 591 3.95 -25.33 18.04
N ASP A 592 5.26 -25.52 17.96
CA ASP A 592 6.00 -26.56 18.67
C ASP A 592 7.45 -26.09 18.86
N GLN A 593 7.69 -25.37 19.95
CA GLN A 593 8.99 -24.82 20.30
C GLN A 593 9.35 -25.22 21.72
N ALA A 594 10.62 -25.52 21.95
CA ALA A 594 11.09 -25.87 23.28
C ALA A 594 10.91 -24.71 24.27
N GLY A 595 10.15 -24.92 25.35
CA GLY A 595 9.96 -23.95 26.43
C GLY A 595 8.50 -23.79 26.85
N ASP A 596 8.23 -22.81 27.72
CA ASP A 596 6.88 -22.41 28.13
C ASP A 596 6.52 -21.07 27.47
N LEU A 597 6.24 -21.11 26.17
CA LEU A 597 5.97 -19.91 25.37
C LEU A 597 4.50 -19.51 25.46
N THR A 598 4.24 -18.22 25.27
CA THR A 598 2.88 -17.68 25.11
C THR A 598 2.78 -16.91 23.80
N ILE A 599 1.91 -17.40 22.92
CA ILE A 599 1.61 -16.76 21.64
C ILE A 599 0.36 -15.92 21.84
N THR A 600 0.51 -14.62 21.58
CA THR A 600 -0.54 -13.63 21.83
C THR A 600 -1.29 -13.31 20.55
N VAL A 601 -2.58 -13.60 20.54
CA VAL A 601 -3.53 -13.14 19.53
C VAL A 601 -4.19 -11.86 20.05
N ARG A 602 -4.02 -10.77 19.30
CA ARG A 602 -4.57 -9.45 19.62
C ARG A 602 -5.16 -8.81 18.36
N SER A 603 -6.04 -7.83 18.54
CA SER A 603 -6.68 -7.16 17.40
C SER A 603 -5.68 -6.41 16.53
N THR A 604 -5.69 -6.69 15.21
CA THR A 604 -4.99 -5.92 14.16
C THR A 604 -5.94 -5.22 13.20
N GLY A 605 -7.26 -5.37 13.39
CA GLY A 605 -8.31 -4.81 12.54
C GLY A 605 -9.14 -5.87 11.79
N SER A 606 -8.51 -6.97 11.38
CA SER A 606 -9.15 -8.10 10.71
C SER A 606 -9.17 -9.35 11.59
N PRO A 607 -10.15 -10.26 11.44
CA PRO A 607 -10.15 -11.55 12.13
C PRO A 607 -9.06 -12.47 11.56
N PHE A 608 -8.36 -13.19 12.42
CA PHE A 608 -7.51 -14.31 12.00
C PHE A 608 -8.40 -15.52 11.72
N VAL A 609 -8.19 -16.15 10.57
CA VAL A 609 -8.86 -17.39 10.19
C VAL A 609 -7.76 -18.35 9.77
N VAL A 610 -7.78 -19.56 10.31
CA VAL A 610 -6.83 -20.64 9.98
C VAL A 610 -7.56 -21.95 9.73
N ASN A 611 -6.93 -22.87 8.99
CA ASN A 611 -7.52 -24.18 8.75
C ASN A 611 -7.60 -24.95 10.07
N SER A 612 -6.44 -25.32 10.62
CA SER A 612 -6.32 -25.95 11.94
C SER A 612 -5.23 -25.28 12.77
N LEU A 613 -5.25 -25.50 14.08
CA LEU A 613 -4.19 -25.09 15.01
C LEU A 613 -3.74 -26.30 15.83
N PHE A 614 -2.46 -26.64 15.74
CA PHE A 614 -1.77 -27.52 16.67
C PHE A 614 -0.73 -26.71 17.44
N SER A 615 -0.86 -26.65 18.77
CA SER A 615 0.04 -25.90 19.65
C SER A 615 0.43 -26.73 20.87
N ASN A 616 1.73 -26.91 21.10
CA ASN A 616 2.25 -27.43 22.38
C ASN A 616 2.41 -26.34 23.44
N GLU A 617 2.31 -25.08 23.03
CA GLU A 617 2.55 -23.87 23.83
C GLU A 617 1.22 -23.20 24.21
N ASN A 618 1.32 -22.13 25.01
CA ASN A 618 0.16 -21.39 25.46
C ASN A 618 -0.35 -20.41 24.40
N ILE A 619 -1.67 -20.31 24.28
CA ILE A 619 -2.35 -19.33 23.43
C ILE A 619 -3.10 -18.34 24.32
N THR A 620 -2.85 -17.06 24.14
CA THR A 620 -3.60 -15.99 24.83
C THR A 620 -4.33 -15.14 23.81
N LEU A 621 -5.65 -15.03 23.95
CA LEU A 621 -6.49 -14.10 23.21
C LEU A 621 -6.78 -12.87 24.08
N PHE A 622 -6.15 -11.76 23.72
CA PHE A 622 -6.26 -10.45 24.37
C PHE A 622 -6.88 -9.45 23.37
N GLY A 623 -8.01 -9.82 22.75
CA GLY A 623 -8.73 -9.03 21.75
C GLY A 623 -8.62 -9.60 20.33
N GLY A 624 -9.36 -9.00 19.40
CA GLY A 624 -9.46 -9.51 18.02
C GLY A 624 -10.34 -10.77 17.92
N SER A 625 -10.21 -11.50 16.82
CA SER A 625 -10.95 -12.75 16.58
C SER A 625 -10.02 -13.80 15.98
N LEU A 626 -10.10 -15.04 16.45
CA LEU A 626 -9.46 -16.22 15.87
C LEU A 626 -10.55 -17.23 15.49
N THR A 627 -10.53 -17.69 14.25
CA THR A 627 -11.43 -18.73 13.75
C THR A 627 -10.61 -19.94 13.32
N LEU A 628 -10.97 -21.10 13.87
CA LEU A 628 -10.40 -22.40 13.56
C LEU A 628 -11.43 -23.12 12.69
N LEU A 629 -11.11 -23.47 11.46
CA LEU A 629 -12.08 -24.08 10.54
C LEU A 629 -12.25 -25.58 10.77
N ASP A 630 -11.18 -26.25 11.18
CA ASP A 630 -11.06 -27.69 11.36
C ASP A 630 -10.53 -28.05 12.76
N ASP A 631 -10.42 -29.35 13.03
CA ASP A 631 -10.02 -29.91 14.32
C ASP A 631 -8.69 -29.30 14.80
N SER A 632 -8.71 -28.79 16.02
CA SER A 632 -7.59 -28.04 16.59
C SER A 632 -7.25 -28.50 18.00
N ILE A 633 -5.97 -28.37 18.35
CA ILE A 633 -5.39 -28.82 19.61
C ILE A 633 -4.49 -27.72 20.17
N ILE A 634 -4.75 -27.32 21.41
CA ILE A 634 -3.88 -26.49 22.23
C ILE A 634 -3.52 -27.31 23.46
N ASN A 635 -2.40 -28.01 23.43
CA ASN A 635 -1.92 -28.82 24.56
C ASN A 635 -1.48 -27.94 25.74
N GLY A 636 -1.06 -26.70 25.47
CA GLY A 636 -0.78 -25.70 26.50
C GLY A 636 -2.06 -25.07 27.10
N ARG A 637 -1.89 -23.90 27.73
CA ARG A 637 -3.00 -23.12 28.29
C ARG A 637 -3.63 -22.19 27.24
N LEU A 638 -4.94 -22.30 27.06
CA LEU A 638 -5.76 -21.29 26.40
C LEU A 638 -6.24 -20.25 27.42
N THR A 639 -5.83 -19.00 27.26
CA THR A 639 -6.25 -17.87 28.10
C THR A 639 -7.08 -16.88 27.30
N MET A 640 -8.27 -16.55 27.80
CA MET A 640 -9.24 -15.65 27.16
C MET A 640 -9.60 -14.51 28.10
N SER A 641 -9.15 -13.29 27.79
CA SER A 641 -9.49 -12.08 28.57
C SER A 641 -10.40 -11.11 27.81
N SER A 642 -10.39 -11.17 26.48
CA SER A 642 -11.25 -10.40 25.58
C SER A 642 -11.17 -11.00 24.16
N GLY A 643 -11.96 -10.50 23.21
CA GLY A 643 -11.97 -11.00 21.83
C GLY A 643 -12.90 -12.19 21.61
N THR A 644 -12.76 -12.85 20.46
CA THR A 644 -13.62 -13.96 20.04
C THR A 644 -12.80 -15.14 19.52
N LEU A 645 -13.15 -16.35 19.96
CA LEU A 645 -12.65 -17.61 19.41
C LEU A 645 -13.81 -18.38 18.79
N ASN A 646 -13.74 -18.68 17.50
CA ASN A 646 -14.71 -19.48 16.79
C ASN A 646 -14.13 -20.86 16.50
N ILE A 647 -14.79 -21.90 17.00
CA ILE A 647 -14.45 -23.30 16.79
C ILE A 647 -15.32 -23.80 15.64
N GLY A 648 -14.71 -24.24 14.53
CA GLY A 648 -15.42 -24.81 13.39
C GLY A 648 -16.01 -26.17 13.75
N THR A 649 -15.13 -27.13 14.06
CA THR A 649 -15.50 -28.50 14.45
C THR A 649 -15.21 -28.74 15.93
N GLU A 650 -13.93 -28.81 16.32
CA GLU A 650 -13.50 -29.26 17.64
C GLU A 650 -12.22 -28.53 18.10
N LEU A 651 -12.16 -28.24 19.40
CA LEU A 651 -10.96 -27.69 20.03
C LEU A 651 -10.64 -28.44 21.31
N HIS A 652 -9.47 -29.07 21.34
CA HIS A 652 -8.91 -29.69 22.54
C HIS A 652 -8.00 -28.70 23.28
N THR A 653 -8.19 -28.57 24.59
CA THR A 653 -7.38 -27.68 25.42
C THR A 653 -6.75 -28.41 26.61
N GLY A 654 -5.47 -28.12 26.90
CA GLY A 654 -4.75 -28.65 28.06
C GLY A 654 -5.03 -27.87 29.36
N SER A 655 -5.23 -26.56 29.30
CA SER A 655 -5.83 -25.79 30.41
C SER A 655 -6.62 -24.63 29.84
N LEU A 656 -7.74 -24.30 30.48
CA LEU A 656 -8.66 -23.28 30.00
C LEU A 656 -8.89 -22.22 31.07
N ALA A 657 -8.60 -20.96 30.76
CA ALA A 657 -8.82 -19.82 31.65
C ALA A 657 -9.58 -18.71 30.93
N ILE A 658 -10.82 -18.46 31.32
CA ILE A 658 -11.71 -17.47 30.70
C ILE A 658 -12.07 -16.39 31.72
N SER A 659 -11.52 -15.19 31.55
CA SER A 659 -11.87 -14.00 32.33
C SER A 659 -12.67 -12.97 31.52
N GLY A 660 -12.71 -13.10 30.19
CA GLY A 660 -13.50 -12.28 29.29
C GLY A 660 -13.50 -12.80 27.84
N GLY A 661 -14.17 -12.09 26.93
CA GLY A 661 -14.32 -12.51 25.53
C GLY A 661 -15.42 -13.55 25.31
N THR A 662 -15.48 -14.11 24.10
CA THR A 662 -16.48 -15.10 23.66
C THR A 662 -15.81 -16.29 23.00
N ILE A 663 -16.15 -17.52 23.41
CA ILE A 663 -15.85 -18.74 22.65
C ILE A 663 -17.16 -19.24 22.05
N SER A 664 -17.18 -19.56 20.76
CA SER A 664 -18.39 -20.02 20.08
C SER A 664 -18.16 -21.10 19.03
N GLY A 665 -19.22 -21.81 18.62
CA GLY A 665 -19.19 -22.77 17.52
C GLY A 665 -19.26 -24.23 17.95
N GLY A 666 -18.34 -25.07 17.48
CA GLY A 666 -18.37 -26.53 17.62
C GLY A 666 -18.20 -27.08 19.04
N ARG A 667 -17.34 -28.09 19.20
CA ARG A 667 -17.11 -28.78 20.48
C ARG A 667 -15.84 -28.27 21.16
N LEU A 668 -15.96 -27.85 22.41
CA LEU A 668 -14.82 -27.44 23.24
C LEU A 668 -14.52 -28.54 24.26
N PHE A 669 -13.36 -29.18 24.16
CA PHE A 669 -12.90 -30.20 25.09
C PHE A 669 -12.04 -29.56 26.19
N ALA A 670 -12.65 -29.40 27.36
CA ALA A 670 -12.01 -28.96 28.60
C ALA A 670 -11.58 -30.19 29.43
N ALA A 671 -10.55 -30.88 28.96
CA ALA A 671 -10.12 -32.17 29.51
C ALA A 671 -8.92 -32.06 30.46
N GLY A 672 -8.14 -30.98 30.41
CA GLY A 672 -6.94 -30.89 31.22
C GLY A 672 -7.18 -30.41 32.66
N SER A 673 -6.10 -30.28 33.43
CA SER A 673 -6.17 -30.25 34.90
C SER A 673 -6.73 -28.96 35.52
N SER A 674 -6.83 -27.86 34.76
CA SER A 674 -7.30 -26.57 35.26
C SER A 674 -8.23 -25.91 34.23
N ASN A 675 -9.53 -25.90 34.52
CA ASN A 675 -10.56 -25.24 33.73
C ASN A 675 -11.29 -24.21 34.60
N VAL A 676 -11.15 -22.92 34.29
CA VAL A 676 -11.67 -21.82 35.11
C VAL A 676 -12.37 -20.77 34.23
N MET A 677 -13.55 -20.32 34.68
CA MET A 677 -14.31 -19.24 34.09
C MET A 677 -14.67 -18.20 35.16
N THR A 678 -13.98 -17.06 35.14
CA THR A 678 -14.28 -15.92 36.04
C THR A 678 -15.08 -14.83 35.33
N GLY A 679 -15.20 -14.91 34.00
CA GLY A 679 -15.95 -13.99 33.15
C GLY A 679 -16.12 -14.54 31.73
N GLY A 680 -16.44 -13.67 30.76
CA GLY A 680 -16.61 -14.05 29.36
C GLY A 680 -17.90 -14.82 29.05
N THR A 681 -18.02 -15.29 27.81
CA THR A 681 -19.21 -15.99 27.28
C THR A 681 -18.80 -17.27 26.54
N LEU A 682 -19.43 -18.39 26.86
CA LEU A 682 -19.49 -19.56 25.98
C LEU A 682 -20.82 -19.49 25.21
N ASN A 683 -20.78 -19.54 23.88
CA ASN A 683 -21.95 -19.27 23.04
C ASN A 683 -22.14 -20.35 21.97
N ALA A 684 -23.36 -20.88 21.87
CA ALA A 684 -23.79 -21.81 20.82
C ALA A 684 -22.82 -22.98 20.60
N LEU A 685 -22.33 -23.60 21.68
CA LEU A 685 -21.33 -24.67 21.65
C LEU A 685 -21.66 -25.83 22.57
N GLN A 686 -20.99 -26.96 22.35
CA GLN A 686 -20.97 -28.10 23.28
C GLN A 686 -19.67 -28.11 24.07
N LEU A 687 -19.74 -27.95 25.39
CA LEU A 687 -18.60 -28.04 26.29
C LEU A 687 -18.47 -29.48 26.81
N MET A 688 -17.39 -30.15 26.43
CA MET A 688 -17.05 -31.51 26.87
C MET A 688 -16.10 -31.45 28.07
N ILE A 689 -16.60 -31.83 29.25
CA ILE A 689 -15.94 -31.61 30.55
C ILE A 689 -15.30 -32.92 31.04
N GLY A 690 -13.97 -33.02 30.93
CA GLY A 690 -13.20 -34.19 31.38
C GLY A 690 -12.75 -34.13 32.84
N THR A 691 -12.64 -32.92 33.38
CA THR A 691 -12.29 -32.59 34.77
C THR A 691 -13.16 -31.43 35.23
N GLN A 692 -13.25 -31.20 36.53
CA GLN A 692 -14.13 -30.16 37.09
C GLN A 692 -13.88 -28.78 36.45
N PHE A 693 -14.96 -28.15 35.98
CA PHE A 693 -14.95 -26.80 35.41
C PHE A 693 -15.38 -25.79 36.49
N ASN A 694 -14.47 -24.91 36.90
CA ASN A 694 -14.72 -23.96 37.99
C ASN A 694 -15.22 -22.62 37.47
N ALA A 695 -16.45 -22.25 37.80
CA ALA A 695 -17.05 -20.98 37.41
C ALA A 695 -17.22 -20.05 38.63
N SER A 696 -16.67 -18.84 38.57
CA SER A 696 -17.00 -17.76 39.52
C SER A 696 -17.71 -16.59 38.85
N GLY A 697 -17.78 -16.58 37.53
CA GLY A 697 -18.48 -15.56 36.75
C GLY A 697 -18.71 -16.02 35.30
N GLY A 698 -19.17 -15.08 34.47
CA GLY A 698 -19.34 -15.30 33.03
C GLY A 698 -20.71 -15.83 32.63
N SER A 699 -20.85 -16.29 31.38
CA SER A 699 -22.16 -16.60 30.79
C SER A 699 -22.15 -17.76 29.81
N LEU A 700 -23.23 -18.55 29.83
CA LEU A 700 -23.51 -19.65 28.92
C LEU A 700 -24.71 -19.29 28.05
N ALA A 701 -24.51 -19.16 26.75
CA ALA A 701 -25.57 -18.80 25.80
C ALA A 701 -25.82 -19.96 24.84
N ASN A 702 -26.98 -20.61 24.89
CA ASN A 702 -27.31 -21.77 24.04
C ASN A 702 -26.24 -22.88 24.09
N VAL A 703 -25.82 -23.26 25.31
CA VAL A 703 -24.72 -24.20 25.53
C VAL A 703 -25.24 -25.57 25.94
N THR A 704 -24.59 -26.63 25.43
CA THR A 704 -24.73 -27.99 25.96
C THR A 704 -23.51 -28.33 26.81
N LEU A 705 -23.72 -28.76 28.05
CA LEU A 705 -22.67 -29.28 28.93
C LEU A 705 -22.72 -30.81 28.86
N SER A 706 -21.61 -31.44 28.44
CA SER A 706 -21.53 -32.89 28.30
C SER A 706 -20.39 -33.45 29.15
N ARG A 707 -20.65 -34.59 29.78
CA ARG A 707 -19.63 -35.35 30.52
C ARG A 707 -18.68 -36.06 29.55
N LEU A 708 -17.37 -35.89 29.78
CA LEU A 708 -16.32 -36.58 29.04
C LEU A 708 -15.58 -37.57 29.94
N GLY A 709 -15.70 -38.87 29.67
CA GLY A 709 -15.00 -39.90 30.43
C GLY A 709 -15.59 -40.14 31.83
N SER A 710 -14.83 -40.78 32.71
CA SER A 710 -15.28 -41.22 34.04
C SER A 710 -14.41 -40.74 35.22
N SER A 711 -13.52 -39.79 34.99
CA SER A 711 -12.67 -39.17 36.01
C SER A 711 -13.49 -38.43 37.07
N VAL A 712 -12.89 -38.24 38.25
CA VAL A 712 -13.46 -37.40 39.30
C VAL A 712 -13.63 -35.97 38.77
N GLY A 713 -14.83 -35.42 38.88
CA GLY A 713 -15.19 -34.10 38.36
C GLY A 713 -15.55 -34.06 36.87
N ALA A 714 -15.48 -35.18 36.13
CA ALA A 714 -15.95 -35.24 34.75
C ALA A 714 -17.45 -34.92 34.67
N GLY A 715 -17.82 -34.00 33.77
CA GLY A 715 -19.19 -33.49 33.64
C GLY A 715 -19.60 -32.48 34.72
N GLN A 716 -18.72 -32.11 35.66
CA GLN A 716 -19.08 -31.21 36.75
C GLN A 716 -18.67 -29.76 36.46
N VAL A 717 -19.64 -28.85 36.53
CA VAL A 717 -19.41 -27.40 36.68
C VAL A 717 -19.58 -27.02 38.15
N LEU A 718 -18.53 -26.52 38.79
CA LEU A 718 -18.59 -26.00 40.15
C LEU A 718 -18.72 -24.48 40.12
N VAL A 719 -19.85 -23.95 40.58
CA VAL A 719 -20.02 -22.53 40.89
C VAL A 719 -19.67 -22.34 42.35
N GLY A 720 -18.47 -21.81 42.63
CA GLY A 720 -17.97 -21.64 43.99
C GLY A 720 -18.66 -20.51 44.77
N ASN A 721 -18.31 -20.39 46.06
CA ASN A 721 -18.82 -19.32 46.92
C ASN A 721 -18.59 -17.93 46.30
N ASN A 722 -19.63 -17.07 46.33
CA ASN A 722 -19.64 -15.76 45.65
C ASN A 722 -19.62 -15.82 44.11
N GLY A 723 -19.82 -17.00 43.51
CA GLY A 723 -19.87 -17.17 42.06
C GLY A 723 -21.21 -16.74 41.45
N ASP A 724 -21.16 -16.19 40.24
CA ASP A 724 -22.35 -15.74 39.48
C ASP A 724 -22.28 -16.19 38.02
N LEU A 725 -22.80 -17.39 37.75
CA LEU A 725 -22.88 -17.95 36.39
C LEU A 725 -24.21 -17.56 35.75
N ARG A 726 -24.16 -16.97 34.56
CA ARG A 726 -25.36 -16.53 33.85
C ARG A 726 -25.72 -17.43 32.69
N VAL A 727 -27.00 -17.57 32.39
CA VAL A 727 -27.52 -18.34 31.26
C VAL A 727 -28.34 -17.45 30.35
N VAL A 728 -28.20 -17.66 29.04
CA VAL A 728 -28.94 -16.96 27.98
C VAL A 728 -29.52 -18.00 27.02
N GLY A 729 -30.84 -18.00 26.83
CA GLY A 729 -31.50 -19.01 26.00
C GLY A 729 -31.53 -20.39 26.67
N ALA A 730 -31.15 -21.42 25.94
CA ALA A 730 -31.19 -22.81 26.41
C ALA A 730 -29.85 -23.28 27.01
N LEU A 731 -29.91 -23.89 28.19
CA LEU A 731 -28.81 -24.67 28.77
C LEU A 731 -29.21 -26.15 28.76
N THR A 732 -28.45 -26.99 28.07
CA THR A 732 -28.70 -28.44 28.04
C THR A 732 -27.66 -29.17 28.86
N LEU A 733 -28.09 -30.00 29.80
CA LEU A 733 -27.23 -30.87 30.61
C LEU A 733 -27.28 -32.30 30.04
N ASP A 734 -26.19 -32.74 29.43
CA ASP A 734 -26.03 -34.10 28.89
C ASP A 734 -25.11 -34.90 29.81
N ASN A 735 -25.74 -35.59 30.77
CA ASN A 735 -25.09 -36.34 31.85
C ASN A 735 -24.09 -35.47 32.65
N ALA A 736 -24.32 -34.16 32.70
CA ALA A 736 -23.48 -33.17 33.36
C ALA A 736 -24.22 -32.50 34.52
N ASP A 737 -23.47 -32.08 35.54
CA ASP A 737 -24.02 -31.48 36.76
C ASP A 737 -23.47 -30.08 36.99
N ILE A 738 -24.32 -29.15 37.43
CA ILE A 738 -23.90 -27.84 37.94
C ILE A 738 -24.06 -27.83 39.47
N THR A 739 -22.97 -27.66 40.21
CA THR A 739 -23.00 -27.52 41.67
C THR A 739 -22.92 -26.04 42.07
N LEU A 740 -23.91 -25.54 42.80
CA LEU A 740 -23.84 -24.25 43.50
C LEU A 740 -23.30 -24.49 44.91
N ALA A 741 -22.09 -24.04 45.20
CA ALA A 741 -21.37 -24.34 46.42
C ALA A 741 -21.17 -23.10 47.32
N SER A 742 -22.25 -22.60 47.90
CA SER A 742 -22.19 -21.51 48.89
C SER A 742 -21.55 -21.98 50.21
N ASP A 743 -20.61 -21.19 50.74
CA ASP A 743 -20.01 -21.36 52.07
C ASP A 743 -20.45 -20.25 53.06
N GLY A 744 -21.36 -19.37 52.62
CA GLY A 744 -21.87 -18.24 53.40
C GLY A 744 -22.24 -17.03 52.55
N SER A 745 -21.63 -16.89 51.37
CA SER A 745 -21.95 -15.85 50.39
C SER A 745 -22.84 -16.39 49.27
N GLY A 746 -23.60 -15.50 48.64
CA GLY A 746 -24.51 -15.86 47.55
C GLY A 746 -23.80 -16.50 46.36
N THR A 747 -24.32 -17.63 45.89
CA THR A 747 -23.86 -18.34 44.70
C THR A 747 -25.02 -18.47 43.72
N TYR A 748 -24.85 -18.05 42.48
CA TYR A 748 -25.95 -17.82 41.55
C TYR A 748 -25.80 -18.60 40.24
N LEU A 749 -26.89 -19.24 39.81
CA LEU A 749 -27.16 -19.62 38.42
C LEU A 749 -28.43 -18.91 37.96
N ARG A 750 -28.34 -17.95 37.04
CA ARG A 750 -29.46 -17.05 36.72
C ARG A 750 -29.42 -16.49 35.31
N SER A 751 -30.50 -15.82 34.89
CA SER A 751 -30.52 -15.12 33.59
C SER A 751 -29.69 -13.83 33.60
N MET A 752 -29.26 -13.37 32.43
CA MET A 752 -28.68 -12.03 32.25
C MET A 752 -29.75 -10.94 32.31
N ARG A 753 -29.54 -9.93 33.15
CA ARG A 753 -30.43 -8.77 33.29
C ARG A 753 -30.60 -7.91 32.02
N SER A 754 -29.68 -8.04 31.05
CA SER A 754 -29.60 -7.19 29.85
C SER A 754 -30.12 -7.82 28.56
N ILE A 755 -30.50 -9.11 28.55
CA ILE A 755 -30.97 -9.83 27.35
C ILE A 755 -32.44 -10.20 27.51
N THR A 756 -33.23 -10.04 26.44
CA THR A 756 -34.68 -10.21 26.43
C THR A 756 -35.10 -11.65 26.14
N GLY A 757 -35.70 -12.36 27.11
CA GLY A 757 -36.42 -13.62 26.85
C GLY A 757 -36.39 -14.64 28.00
N PRO A 758 -37.32 -15.62 28.00
CA PRO A 758 -37.28 -16.75 28.94
C PRO A 758 -36.00 -17.59 28.73
N TRP A 759 -35.58 -18.29 29.78
CA TRP A 759 -34.42 -19.17 29.74
C TRP A 759 -34.79 -20.56 30.27
N SER A 760 -34.10 -21.58 29.79
CA SER A 760 -34.42 -22.97 30.12
C SER A 760 -33.20 -23.78 30.48
N ILE A 761 -33.42 -24.77 31.34
CA ILE A 761 -32.46 -25.83 31.66
C ILE A 761 -33.10 -27.14 31.24
N GLY A 762 -32.53 -27.84 30.26
CA GLY A 762 -33.01 -29.11 29.73
C GLY A 762 -31.96 -30.22 29.81
N GLY A 763 -32.27 -31.39 29.24
CA GLY A 763 -31.38 -32.55 29.23
C GLY A 763 -31.67 -33.54 30.37
N ASN A 764 -30.66 -34.32 30.77
CA ASN A 764 -30.74 -35.44 31.72
C ASN A 764 -29.74 -35.34 32.88
N GLY A 765 -29.22 -34.14 33.17
CA GLY A 765 -28.28 -33.87 34.26
C GLY A 765 -28.90 -33.19 35.48
N SER A 766 -28.06 -32.72 36.41
CA SER A 766 -28.53 -32.17 37.70
C SER A 766 -28.05 -30.76 38.01
N ILE A 767 -28.85 -30.01 38.76
CA ILE A 767 -28.42 -28.83 39.51
C ILE A 767 -28.32 -29.22 40.98
N LEU A 768 -27.13 -29.10 41.56
CA LEU A 768 -26.81 -29.53 42.92
C LEU A 768 -26.61 -28.34 43.85
N PHE A 769 -27.43 -28.21 44.89
CA PHE A 769 -27.20 -27.28 45.99
C PHE A 769 -26.19 -27.89 46.99
N GLY A 770 -24.95 -27.47 46.88
CA GLY A 770 -23.81 -27.93 47.67
C GLY A 770 -23.22 -26.85 48.58
N GLY A 771 -21.91 -26.93 48.81
CA GLY A 771 -21.15 -26.03 49.70
C GLY A 771 -21.13 -26.47 51.17
N SER A 772 -20.57 -25.62 52.03
CA SER A 772 -20.44 -25.87 53.48
C SER A 772 -21.29 -24.93 54.33
N HIS A 773 -22.17 -24.12 53.73
CA HIS A 773 -22.96 -23.14 54.47
C HIS A 773 -23.93 -23.78 55.48
N ASN A 774 -23.66 -23.57 56.77
CA ASN A 774 -24.42 -24.17 57.87
C ASN A 774 -25.76 -23.47 58.20
N ALA A 775 -26.49 -23.02 57.17
CA ALA A 775 -27.83 -22.47 57.32
C ALA A 775 -28.90 -23.50 56.93
N VAL A 776 -30.14 -23.30 57.39
CA VAL A 776 -31.33 -24.05 56.92
C VAL A 776 -31.49 -23.83 55.41
N ARG A 777 -31.46 -22.56 54.99
CA ARG A 777 -31.39 -22.14 53.59
C ARG A 777 -29.98 -21.67 53.30
N ALA A 778 -29.21 -22.44 52.56
CA ALA A 778 -27.95 -21.94 52.06
C ALA A 778 -28.18 -20.88 50.98
N ASN A 779 -27.23 -19.96 50.79
CA ASN A 779 -27.30 -18.88 49.83
C ASN A 779 -26.99 -19.38 48.40
N ASN A 780 -27.56 -20.53 48.03
CA ASN A 780 -27.55 -21.10 46.69
C ASN A 780 -28.81 -20.59 45.97
N TYR A 781 -28.63 -19.92 44.84
CA TYR A 781 -29.71 -19.25 44.13
C TYR A 781 -29.80 -19.73 42.69
N LEU A 782 -30.93 -20.33 42.35
CA LEU A 782 -31.34 -20.65 40.98
C LEU A 782 -32.39 -19.63 40.53
N GLY A 783 -32.11 -18.87 39.46
CA GLY A 783 -33.02 -17.89 38.86
C GLY A 783 -33.15 -16.54 39.58
N TYR A 784 -32.45 -16.32 40.69
CA TYR A 784 -32.54 -15.05 41.44
C TYR A 784 -32.10 -13.84 40.61
N GLY A 785 -32.91 -12.78 40.59
CA GLY A 785 -32.57 -11.53 39.88
C GLY A 785 -32.92 -11.52 38.40
N SER A 786 -33.62 -12.54 37.88
CA SER A 786 -34.07 -12.60 36.47
C SER A 786 -35.21 -11.63 36.14
N GLY A 787 -35.83 -10.97 37.12
CA GLY A 787 -36.88 -9.98 36.88
C GLY A 787 -38.12 -10.58 36.18
N ALA A 788 -38.48 -10.02 35.02
CA ALA A 788 -39.66 -10.39 34.23
C ALA A 788 -39.53 -11.69 33.40
N TYR A 789 -38.41 -12.41 33.51
CA TYR A 789 -38.12 -13.57 32.66
C TYR A 789 -38.30 -14.90 33.41
N SER A 790 -39.07 -15.81 32.78
CA SER A 790 -39.34 -17.15 33.32
C SER A 790 -38.16 -18.09 33.18
N LEU A 791 -37.92 -18.87 34.24
CA LEU A 791 -37.10 -20.08 34.25
C LEU A 791 -37.99 -21.29 33.93
N SER A 792 -37.57 -22.10 32.95
CA SER A 792 -38.15 -23.41 32.66
C SER A 792 -37.16 -24.54 32.97
N ILE A 793 -37.51 -25.44 33.88
CA ILE A 793 -36.74 -26.65 34.19
C ILE A 793 -37.36 -27.83 33.43
N GLY A 794 -36.58 -28.50 32.57
CA GLY A 794 -37.00 -29.60 31.72
C GLY A 794 -37.16 -30.93 32.47
N SER A 795 -37.91 -31.87 31.87
CA SER A 795 -38.36 -33.10 32.53
C SER A 795 -37.26 -34.09 32.93
N GLY A 796 -36.12 -34.09 32.24
CA GLY A 796 -34.97 -34.92 32.62
C GLY A 796 -34.03 -34.28 33.64
N VAL A 797 -34.28 -33.03 34.04
CA VAL A 797 -33.39 -32.29 34.96
C VAL A 797 -33.81 -32.53 36.41
N THR A 798 -32.83 -32.79 37.27
CA THR A 798 -33.02 -32.91 38.72
C THR A 798 -32.40 -31.74 39.47
N VAL A 799 -33.12 -31.13 40.41
CA VAL A 799 -32.60 -30.15 41.37
C VAL A 799 -32.65 -30.74 42.77
N ALA A 800 -31.50 -30.93 43.40
CA ALA A 800 -31.38 -31.52 44.74
C ALA A 800 -30.06 -31.08 45.37
N GLY A 801 -29.72 -31.55 46.57
CA GLY A 801 -28.37 -31.35 47.10
C GLY A 801 -28.21 -31.56 48.59
N ALA A 802 -26.96 -31.54 49.03
CA ALA A 802 -26.58 -31.65 50.44
C ALA A 802 -26.89 -30.38 51.25
N ASN A 803 -27.25 -29.27 50.59
CA ASN A 803 -27.69 -28.03 51.23
C ASN A 803 -29.02 -27.53 50.67
N GLY A 804 -29.59 -26.55 51.38
CA GLY A 804 -30.77 -25.82 50.93
C GLY A 804 -30.45 -24.78 49.87
N GLY A 805 -31.49 -24.08 49.42
CA GLY A 805 -31.35 -23.02 48.43
C GLY A 805 -32.67 -22.39 48.05
N TYR A 806 -32.59 -21.44 47.14
CA TYR A 806 -33.73 -20.72 46.61
C TYR A 806 -33.84 -20.95 45.11
N ILE A 807 -35.05 -21.24 44.65
CA ILE A 807 -35.42 -21.32 43.24
C ILE A 807 -36.40 -20.19 42.97
N TYR A 808 -36.11 -19.35 41.98
CA TYR A 808 -36.95 -18.26 41.52
C TYR A 808 -37.38 -18.56 40.08
N PHE A 809 -38.67 -18.81 39.90
CA PHE A 809 -39.23 -19.18 38.60
C PHE A 809 -39.55 -17.98 37.69
N GLY A 810 -39.82 -16.81 38.27
CA GLY A 810 -40.32 -15.65 37.53
C GLY A 810 -41.73 -15.87 36.97
N ASN A 811 -42.28 -14.85 36.29
CA ASN A 811 -43.64 -14.93 35.76
C ASN A 811 -43.74 -15.92 34.58
N ASN A 812 -44.68 -16.86 34.66
CA ASN A 812 -44.85 -17.99 33.75
C ASN A 812 -43.67 -18.98 33.76
N GLY A 813 -42.93 -19.07 34.87
CA GLY A 813 -41.92 -20.12 35.05
C GLY A 813 -42.55 -21.52 35.18
N VAL A 814 -41.80 -22.53 34.79
CA VAL A 814 -42.27 -23.93 34.73
C VAL A 814 -41.25 -24.86 35.35
N ASN A 815 -41.69 -25.72 36.26
CA ASN A 815 -40.96 -26.93 36.63
C ASN A 815 -41.59 -28.14 35.95
N ALA A 816 -40.94 -28.71 34.94
CA ALA A 816 -41.29 -30.02 34.37
C ALA A 816 -40.38 -31.15 34.91
N GLY A 817 -39.26 -30.80 35.55
CA GLY A 817 -38.27 -31.73 36.12
C GLY A 817 -38.60 -32.20 37.54
N THR A 818 -37.57 -32.71 38.22
CA THR A 818 -37.68 -33.17 39.61
C THR A 818 -36.95 -32.22 40.54
N ILE A 819 -37.66 -31.60 41.49
CA ILE A 819 -37.07 -30.81 42.58
C ILE A 819 -37.23 -31.62 43.86
N SER A 820 -36.13 -31.98 44.51
CA SER A 820 -36.15 -32.88 45.67
C SER A 820 -35.40 -32.29 46.86
N ALA A 821 -36.14 -31.94 47.91
CA ALA A 821 -35.60 -31.60 49.21
C ALA A 821 -35.32 -32.89 50.00
N ASN A 822 -34.13 -33.45 49.82
CA ASN A 822 -33.72 -34.74 50.38
C ASN A 822 -32.84 -34.65 51.63
N THR A 823 -32.34 -33.46 51.98
CA THR A 823 -31.41 -33.32 53.11
C THR A 823 -32.10 -32.80 54.37
N ALA A 824 -32.04 -33.58 55.45
CA ALA A 824 -32.66 -33.24 56.74
C ALA A 824 -32.17 -31.88 57.27
N GLY A 825 -33.10 -31.08 57.77
CA GLY A 825 -32.82 -29.74 58.32
C GLY A 825 -32.43 -28.68 57.27
N LYS A 826 -32.43 -29.02 55.97
CA LYS A 826 -32.17 -28.09 54.87
C LYS A 826 -33.45 -27.82 54.09
N GLU A 827 -33.59 -26.58 53.65
CA GLU A 827 -34.78 -26.09 52.97
C GLU A 827 -34.49 -25.71 51.52
N ILE A 828 -35.31 -26.23 50.60
CA ILE A 828 -35.43 -25.72 49.24
C ILE A 828 -36.70 -24.84 49.18
N SER A 829 -36.50 -23.57 48.87
CA SER A 829 -37.55 -22.57 48.79
C SER A 829 -37.86 -22.25 47.33
N LEU A 830 -39.11 -22.47 46.91
CA LEU A 830 -39.62 -22.16 45.59
C LEU A 830 -40.36 -20.83 45.64
N ASN A 831 -39.95 -19.89 44.80
CA ASN A 831 -40.39 -18.51 44.87
C ASN A 831 -40.69 -17.97 43.46
N SER A 832 -41.46 -16.89 43.44
CA SER A 832 -41.59 -15.97 42.32
C SER A 832 -40.70 -14.74 42.53
N TRP A 833 -40.51 -13.94 41.48
CA TRP A 833 -39.78 -12.67 41.62
C TRP A 833 -40.65 -11.59 42.25
N ALA A 834 -41.87 -11.41 41.74
CA ALA A 834 -42.91 -10.63 42.38
C ALA A 834 -44.00 -11.55 42.96
N THR A 835 -44.65 -11.14 44.04
CA THR A 835 -45.76 -11.90 44.66
C THR A 835 -46.96 -12.11 43.72
N THR A 836 -47.08 -11.26 42.69
CA THR A 836 -48.09 -11.34 41.62
C THR A 836 -47.72 -12.28 40.48
N ASP A 837 -46.46 -12.71 40.38
CA ASP A 837 -46.01 -13.61 39.32
C ASP A 837 -46.48 -15.04 39.60
N ILE A 838 -46.82 -15.76 38.53
CA ILE A 838 -47.34 -17.12 38.61
C ILE A 838 -46.30 -18.10 38.06
N TRP A 839 -46.01 -19.17 38.79
CA TRP A 839 -45.25 -20.30 38.28
C TRP A 839 -46.06 -21.60 38.34
N THR A 840 -45.65 -22.57 37.52
CA THR A 840 -46.37 -23.84 37.36
C THR A 840 -45.47 -25.04 37.60
N ASN A 841 -45.98 -26.05 38.32
CA ASN A 841 -45.36 -27.36 38.46
C ASN A 841 -46.08 -28.37 37.54
N SER A 842 -45.41 -28.86 36.52
CA SER A 842 -45.85 -30.00 35.69
C SER A 842 -45.01 -31.26 35.91
N GLY A 843 -43.89 -31.14 36.61
CA GLY A 843 -42.99 -32.23 37.00
C GLY A 843 -43.22 -32.71 38.43
N THR A 844 -42.14 -33.05 39.14
CA THR A 844 -42.19 -33.50 40.53
C THR A 844 -41.55 -32.48 41.47
N VAL A 845 -42.27 -32.12 42.54
CA VAL A 845 -41.78 -31.30 43.65
C VAL A 845 -41.91 -32.15 44.91
N ARG A 846 -40.78 -32.58 45.46
CA ARG A 846 -40.71 -33.68 46.44
C ARG A 846 -40.00 -33.26 47.73
N ALA A 847 -40.66 -33.46 48.86
CA ALA A 847 -40.06 -33.44 50.20
C ALA A 847 -39.74 -34.87 50.62
N SER A 848 -38.44 -35.20 50.69
CA SER A 848 -37.93 -36.56 50.92
C SER A 848 -36.88 -36.57 52.03
N GLY A 849 -37.22 -35.98 53.17
CA GLY A 849 -36.40 -35.93 54.39
C GLY A 849 -35.98 -34.50 54.76
N GLY A 850 -35.89 -33.60 53.78
CA GLY A 850 -35.66 -32.17 53.96
C GLY A 850 -36.94 -31.34 54.06
N ILE A 851 -36.79 -30.03 53.92
CA ILE A 851 -37.89 -29.07 53.91
C ILE A 851 -38.08 -28.49 52.52
N LEU A 852 -39.32 -28.41 52.09
CA LEU A 852 -39.70 -27.82 50.81
C LEU A 852 -40.79 -26.78 51.04
N SER A 853 -40.56 -25.57 50.54
CA SER A 853 -41.50 -24.45 50.72
C SER A 853 -41.90 -23.90 49.37
N ALA A 854 -43.18 -23.96 49.03
CA ALA A 854 -43.74 -23.29 47.87
C ALA A 854 -44.30 -21.92 48.28
N ASN A 855 -43.73 -20.84 47.76
CA ASN A 855 -44.13 -19.47 48.07
C ASN A 855 -44.76 -18.79 46.85
N ASP A 856 -45.35 -17.61 47.08
CA ASP A 856 -45.98 -16.76 46.06
C ASP A 856 -47.12 -17.45 45.28
N THR A 857 -47.54 -16.91 44.13
CA THR A 857 -48.66 -17.49 43.39
C THR A 857 -48.18 -18.66 42.53
N TRP A 858 -48.80 -19.83 42.68
CA TRP A 858 -48.42 -21.03 41.95
C TRP A 858 -49.57 -21.99 41.66
N SER A 859 -49.36 -22.87 40.68
CA SER A 859 -50.27 -23.99 40.39
C SER A 859 -49.50 -25.27 40.09
N SER A 860 -50.14 -26.41 40.26
CA SER A 860 -49.56 -27.73 40.00
C SER A 860 -50.50 -28.60 39.18
N THR A 861 -49.97 -29.12 38.07
CA THR A 861 -50.55 -30.23 37.28
C THR A 861 -49.67 -31.48 37.35
N GLY A 862 -48.45 -31.35 37.86
CA GLY A 862 -47.49 -32.42 38.12
C GLY A 862 -47.73 -33.11 39.46
N THR A 863 -46.69 -33.64 40.10
CA THR A 863 -46.74 -34.31 41.40
C THR A 863 -46.19 -33.41 42.51
N LEU A 864 -46.96 -33.22 43.58
CA LEU A 864 -46.47 -32.68 44.85
C LEU A 864 -46.26 -33.85 45.81
N GLN A 865 -45.02 -34.27 46.02
CA GLN A 865 -44.73 -35.49 46.78
C GLN A 865 -44.21 -35.18 48.19
N LEU A 866 -44.80 -35.82 49.20
CA LEU A 866 -44.32 -35.76 50.59
C LEU A 866 -44.04 -37.18 51.09
N ASP A 867 -42.79 -37.63 50.99
CA ASP A 867 -42.38 -38.96 51.46
C ASP A 867 -41.93 -38.96 52.92
N SER A 868 -41.19 -37.92 53.31
CA SER A 868 -40.74 -37.65 54.68
C SER A 868 -40.24 -36.21 54.77
N GLY A 869 -40.13 -35.65 55.98
CA GLY A 869 -39.71 -34.25 56.15
C GLY A 869 -40.89 -33.29 56.23
N ILE A 870 -40.75 -32.07 55.69
CA ILE A 870 -41.73 -30.99 55.84
C ILE A 870 -42.06 -30.35 54.50
N LEU A 871 -43.35 -30.27 54.16
CA LEU A 871 -43.85 -29.55 52.98
C LEU A 871 -44.70 -28.34 53.42
N PHE A 872 -44.22 -27.14 53.11
CA PHE A 872 -44.96 -25.89 53.29
C PHE A 872 -45.65 -25.49 51.98
N LEU A 873 -46.97 -25.46 52.01
CA LEU A 873 -47.82 -24.90 50.97
C LEU A 873 -48.12 -23.43 51.34
N GLY A 874 -47.23 -22.55 50.90
CA GLY A 874 -47.32 -21.11 51.06
C GLY A 874 -47.90 -20.40 49.84
N GLY A 875 -47.96 -19.07 49.91
CA GLY A 875 -48.38 -18.23 48.79
C GLY A 875 -49.85 -18.38 48.41
N ASN A 876 -50.20 -18.31 47.12
CA ASN A 876 -51.58 -18.39 46.63
C ASN A 876 -51.71 -19.54 45.60
N PHE A 877 -52.61 -20.50 45.87
CA PHE A 877 -52.84 -21.66 44.99
C PHE A 877 -54.28 -22.16 45.09
N ASN A 878 -54.66 -23.16 44.28
CA ASN A 878 -56.04 -23.66 44.20
C ASN A 878 -56.17 -25.14 44.56
N THR A 879 -57.41 -25.60 44.80
CA THR A 879 -57.70 -27.00 45.17
C THR A 879 -57.22 -28.02 44.14
N ALA A 880 -57.27 -27.70 42.84
CA ALA A 880 -56.73 -28.59 41.81
C ALA A 880 -55.23 -28.85 41.98
N SER A 881 -54.48 -27.80 42.35
CA SER A 881 -53.05 -27.90 42.65
C SER A 881 -52.81 -28.71 43.93
N PHE A 882 -53.60 -28.49 44.98
CA PHE A 882 -53.53 -29.30 46.21
C PHE A 882 -53.77 -30.79 45.93
N ASN A 883 -54.73 -31.12 45.08
CA ASN A 883 -55.09 -32.50 44.73
C ASN A 883 -54.01 -33.25 43.94
N THR A 884 -52.91 -32.59 43.56
CA THR A 884 -51.72 -33.25 43.03
C THR A 884 -50.78 -33.81 44.10
N LEU A 885 -51.17 -33.67 45.38
CA LEU A 885 -50.45 -34.22 46.51
C LEU A 885 -50.40 -35.76 46.45
N VAL A 886 -49.20 -36.31 46.59
CA VAL A 886 -48.95 -37.75 46.68
C VAL A 886 -48.17 -38.03 47.96
N ARG A 887 -48.69 -38.96 48.75
CA ARG A 887 -48.08 -39.42 50.00
C ARG A 887 -47.90 -40.94 50.01
N PRO A 888 -46.89 -41.46 50.72
CA PRO A 888 -46.83 -42.88 51.08
C PRO A 888 -48.08 -43.34 51.84
N ALA A 889 -48.35 -44.65 51.85
CA ALA A 889 -49.50 -45.25 52.54
C ALA A 889 -49.51 -45.01 54.05
N ASP A 890 -48.36 -44.67 54.64
CA ASP A 890 -48.17 -44.22 56.02
C ASP A 890 -48.05 -42.67 56.07
N ALA A 891 -49.14 -41.99 55.69
CA ALA A 891 -49.27 -40.55 55.51
C ALA A 891 -49.04 -39.67 56.78
N ASP A 892 -48.37 -40.17 57.81
CA ASP A 892 -47.92 -39.39 58.98
C ASP A 892 -46.39 -39.24 59.04
N ARG A 893 -45.62 -39.82 58.09
CA ARG A 893 -44.14 -39.76 58.06
C ARG A 893 -43.52 -38.40 57.72
N GLY A 894 -44.34 -37.41 57.43
CA GLY A 894 -43.91 -36.05 57.14
C GLY A 894 -45.00 -35.05 57.52
N ALA A 895 -44.61 -33.80 57.75
CA ALA A 895 -45.52 -32.72 58.10
C ALA A 895 -45.98 -31.97 56.84
N LEU A 896 -47.29 -31.92 56.63
CA LEU A 896 -47.94 -31.13 55.59
C LEU A 896 -48.52 -29.86 56.22
N ASN A 897 -48.01 -28.71 55.81
CA ASN A 897 -48.35 -27.42 56.40
C ASN A 897 -48.92 -26.47 55.35
N LEU A 898 -50.16 -26.02 55.51
CA LEU A 898 -50.75 -24.92 54.75
C LEU A 898 -50.49 -23.59 55.48
N VAL A 899 -49.69 -22.73 54.88
CA VAL A 899 -49.26 -21.44 55.44
C VAL A 899 -49.63 -20.26 54.53
N GLY A 900 -50.04 -20.54 53.30
CA GLY A 900 -50.55 -19.57 52.32
C GLY A 900 -52.07 -19.52 52.25
N THR A 901 -52.59 -19.00 51.14
CA THR A 901 -54.00 -18.97 50.78
C THR A 901 -54.33 -20.07 49.78
N LEU A 902 -55.13 -21.05 50.21
CA LEU A 902 -55.78 -22.03 49.35
C LEU A 902 -57.13 -21.47 48.88
N ASN A 903 -57.26 -21.17 47.59
CA ASN A 903 -58.54 -20.85 46.98
C ASN A 903 -59.31 -22.14 46.64
N ASN A 904 -60.41 -22.37 47.35
CA ASN A 904 -61.33 -23.50 47.22
C ASN A 904 -62.70 -23.07 46.66
N ASP A 905 -62.78 -21.91 46.01
CA ASP A 905 -63.98 -21.40 45.32
C ASP A 905 -64.61 -22.48 44.42
N ASN A 906 -65.92 -22.69 44.57
CA ASN A 906 -66.72 -23.67 43.81
C ASN A 906 -66.15 -25.11 43.80
N SER A 907 -65.36 -25.48 44.81
CA SER A 907 -64.74 -26.79 44.92
C SER A 907 -65.03 -27.47 46.27
N THR A 908 -64.71 -28.76 46.35
CA THR A 908 -64.67 -29.50 47.61
C THR A 908 -63.25 -30.00 47.85
N LEU A 909 -62.62 -29.51 48.91
CA LEU A 909 -61.35 -30.01 49.41
C LEU A 909 -61.64 -31.25 50.29
N LEU A 910 -61.25 -32.44 49.82
CA LEU A 910 -61.35 -33.67 50.60
C LEU A 910 -60.04 -33.91 51.36
N LEU A 911 -60.15 -34.08 52.68
CA LEU A 911 -59.05 -34.48 53.54
C LEU A 911 -59.32 -35.92 54.01
N ASP A 912 -58.55 -36.89 53.53
CA ASP A 912 -58.65 -38.31 53.89
C ASP A 912 -57.26 -38.90 54.18
N GLY A 913 -57.14 -40.22 54.26
CA GLY A 913 -55.86 -40.90 54.51
C GLY A 913 -54.75 -40.65 53.49
N SER A 914 -55.12 -40.34 52.24
CA SER A 914 -54.13 -39.98 51.21
C SER A 914 -53.56 -38.58 51.44
N THR A 915 -54.34 -37.69 52.04
CA THR A 915 -53.90 -36.35 52.49
C THR A 915 -53.18 -36.42 53.83
N GLY A 916 -53.62 -37.28 54.75
CA GLY A 916 -53.17 -37.36 56.14
C GLY A 916 -53.50 -36.09 56.93
N THR A 917 -52.72 -35.81 57.98
CA THR A 917 -52.88 -34.58 58.77
C THR A 917 -52.42 -33.34 58.00
N LEU A 918 -53.33 -32.39 57.78
CA LEU A 918 -53.06 -31.04 57.30
C LEU A 918 -53.04 -30.06 58.48
N ALA A 919 -51.85 -29.59 58.82
CA ALA A 919 -51.64 -28.47 59.72
C ALA A 919 -51.83 -27.16 58.94
N PHE A 920 -52.60 -26.19 59.44
CA PHE A 920 -52.74 -24.90 58.76
C PHE A 920 -52.61 -23.69 59.69
N GLY A 921 -51.81 -22.74 59.25
CA GLY A 921 -51.66 -21.39 59.79
C GLY A 921 -51.77 -20.35 58.67
N GLY A 922 -52.51 -20.69 57.61
CA GLY A 922 -52.79 -19.84 56.45
C GLY A 922 -54.29 -19.61 56.27
N THR A 923 -54.71 -19.29 55.05
CA THR A 923 -56.12 -19.05 54.70
C THR A 923 -56.69 -20.17 53.83
N ILE A 924 -57.86 -20.69 54.16
CA ILE A 924 -58.70 -21.44 53.20
C ILE A 924 -59.87 -20.54 52.83
N SER A 925 -60.06 -20.29 51.54
CA SER A 925 -61.11 -19.40 51.03
C SER A 925 -62.16 -20.18 50.26
N SER A 926 -63.42 -20.00 50.66
CA SER A 926 -64.66 -20.46 50.04
C SER A 926 -64.81 -21.99 49.89
N GLY A 927 -65.96 -22.39 49.35
CA GLY A 927 -66.24 -23.78 49.02
C GLY A 927 -66.44 -24.68 50.24
N ILE A 928 -66.34 -25.99 50.01
CA ILE A 928 -66.55 -27.02 51.03
C ILE A 928 -65.19 -27.64 51.40
N VAL A 929 -64.90 -27.75 52.69
CA VAL A 929 -63.83 -28.59 53.24
C VAL A 929 -64.49 -29.81 53.86
N ARG A 930 -64.23 -30.99 53.29
CA ARG A 930 -64.79 -32.26 53.75
C ARG A 930 -63.70 -33.07 54.44
N ILE A 931 -63.87 -33.34 55.72
CA ILE A 931 -62.85 -34.00 56.56
C ILE A 931 -63.28 -35.44 56.82
N ASN A 932 -62.46 -36.40 56.43
CA ASN A 932 -62.66 -37.82 56.66
C ASN A 932 -61.65 -38.34 57.70
N ASN A 933 -61.93 -38.09 58.98
CA ASN A 933 -60.99 -38.47 60.03
C ASN A 933 -60.86 -39.99 60.21
N ALA A 934 -61.89 -40.77 59.87
CA ALA A 934 -61.84 -42.24 59.94
C ALA A 934 -60.80 -42.84 58.99
N ASP A 935 -60.64 -42.25 57.80
CA ASP A 935 -59.60 -42.66 56.85
C ASP A 935 -58.25 -42.00 57.14
N GLY A 936 -58.12 -41.15 58.17
CA GLY A 936 -56.86 -40.53 58.58
C GLY A 936 -56.67 -39.06 58.14
N GLY A 937 -57.67 -38.45 57.53
CA GLY A 937 -57.64 -37.02 57.16
C GLY A 937 -57.94 -36.11 58.36
N ALA A 938 -57.04 -35.21 58.71
CA ALA A 938 -57.24 -34.27 59.81
C ALA A 938 -56.93 -32.84 59.39
N LEU A 939 -57.71 -31.88 59.90
CA LEU A 939 -57.46 -30.45 59.74
C LEU A 939 -57.20 -29.83 61.11
N ASN A 940 -55.97 -29.36 61.32
CA ASN A 940 -55.51 -28.85 62.61
C ASN A 940 -54.93 -27.45 62.48
N THR A 941 -55.31 -26.51 63.35
CA THR A 941 -54.65 -25.19 63.37
C THR A 941 -53.24 -25.29 63.94
N GLY A 942 -52.36 -24.40 63.46
CA GLY A 942 -50.95 -24.41 63.82
C GLY A 942 -50.16 -25.36 62.92
N TYR A 943 -48.85 -25.19 62.88
CA TYR A 943 -47.98 -25.99 62.02
C TYR A 943 -46.60 -26.21 62.64
N ALA A 944 -45.93 -27.28 62.21
CA ALA A 944 -44.58 -27.61 62.66
C ALA A 944 -43.55 -26.71 61.94
N GLY A 945 -43.35 -25.51 62.46
CA GLY A 945 -42.28 -24.60 62.06
C GLY A 945 -41.00 -24.85 62.86
N PHE A 946 -39.84 -24.60 62.25
CA PHE A 946 -38.55 -24.60 62.94
C PHE A 946 -37.83 -23.27 62.67
N SER A 947 -37.02 -22.84 63.63
CA SER A 947 -36.33 -21.55 63.57
C SER A 947 -35.44 -21.48 62.32
N GLY A 948 -35.62 -20.44 61.52
CA GLY A 948 -34.86 -20.23 60.29
C GLY A 948 -35.49 -20.81 59.01
N SER A 949 -36.66 -21.46 59.06
CA SER A 949 -37.46 -21.87 57.87
C SER A 949 -38.22 -20.71 57.21
N SER A 950 -38.80 -20.90 56.00
CA SER A 950 -39.52 -19.82 55.28
C SER A 950 -40.71 -19.29 56.09
N PHE A 951 -41.22 -20.07 57.05
CA PHE A 951 -42.36 -19.72 57.88
C PHE A 951 -42.03 -19.97 59.37
N GLY A 952 -41.81 -18.88 60.10
CA GLY A 952 -41.65 -18.92 61.56
C GLY A 952 -43.01 -19.07 62.24
N GLY A 953 -43.12 -20.03 63.17
CA GLY A 953 -44.38 -20.56 63.72
C GLY A 953 -45.39 -19.54 64.25
N SER A 954 -46.19 -18.95 63.37
CA SER A 954 -47.40 -18.21 63.72
C SER A 954 -48.61 -19.13 63.63
N ASN A 955 -49.36 -19.28 64.73
CA ASN A 955 -50.52 -20.17 64.81
C ASN A 955 -51.84 -19.56 64.31
N ALA A 956 -51.78 -18.46 63.55
CA ALA A 956 -52.96 -17.73 63.09
C ALA A 956 -53.48 -18.32 61.77
N ALA A 957 -54.60 -19.03 61.84
CA ALA A 957 -55.30 -19.63 60.72
C ALA A 957 -56.53 -18.79 60.35
N THR A 958 -56.92 -18.77 59.07
CA THR A 958 -58.12 -18.05 58.60
C THR A 958 -59.01 -18.94 57.73
N LEU A 959 -60.31 -18.91 57.98
CA LEU A 959 -61.33 -19.46 57.08
C LEU A 959 -62.18 -18.31 56.53
N THR A 960 -62.29 -18.21 55.21
CA THR A 960 -63.05 -17.14 54.56
C THR A 960 -64.21 -17.73 53.76
N ASN A 961 -65.48 -17.51 54.17
CA ASN A 961 -66.67 -18.05 53.45
C ASN A 961 -66.69 -19.59 53.26
N VAL A 962 -66.19 -20.36 54.22
CA VAL A 962 -66.00 -21.82 54.12
C VAL A 962 -67.17 -22.61 54.73
N THR A 963 -67.55 -23.72 54.09
CA THR A 963 -68.37 -24.77 54.71
C THR A 963 -67.49 -25.94 55.14
N ILE A 964 -67.47 -26.29 56.43
CA ILE A 964 -66.85 -27.54 56.90
C ILE A 964 -67.94 -28.61 56.92
N SER A 965 -67.67 -29.77 56.34
CA SER A 965 -68.63 -30.88 56.25
C SER A 965 -68.01 -32.22 56.64
N ASN A 966 -68.87 -33.13 57.14
CA ASN A 966 -68.52 -34.53 57.27
C ASN A 966 -68.58 -35.29 55.94
N VAL A 967 -68.15 -36.54 55.95
CA VAL A 967 -68.44 -37.47 54.86
C VAL A 967 -69.73 -38.20 55.20
N ALA A 968 -70.75 -38.03 54.36
CA ALA A 968 -72.04 -38.66 54.57
C ALA A 968 -71.91 -40.19 54.73
N GLY A 969 -72.44 -40.73 55.83
CA GLY A 969 -72.39 -42.16 56.13
C GLY A 969 -71.09 -42.65 56.80
N VAL A 970 -70.11 -41.78 57.06
CA VAL A 970 -68.85 -42.13 57.74
C VAL A 970 -68.85 -41.59 59.17
N ALA A 971 -68.82 -42.51 60.15
CA ALA A 971 -68.72 -42.15 61.56
C ALA A 971 -67.36 -41.48 61.86
N ASN A 972 -67.33 -40.56 62.83
CA ASN A 972 -66.12 -39.81 63.21
C ASN A 972 -65.51 -38.99 62.06
N SER A 973 -66.31 -38.47 61.12
CA SER A 973 -65.86 -37.55 60.06
C SER A 973 -66.38 -36.14 60.31
N GLY A 974 -65.72 -35.12 59.74
CA GLY A 974 -66.09 -33.71 59.90
C GLY A 974 -65.47 -33.02 61.12
N TYR A 975 -64.45 -33.61 61.75
CA TYR A 975 -63.80 -33.04 62.94
C TYR A 975 -62.59 -32.19 62.57
N MET A 976 -62.61 -30.92 62.97
CA MET A 976 -61.47 -30.01 62.93
C MET A 976 -60.97 -29.73 64.36
N THR A 977 -59.66 -29.66 64.55
CA THR A 977 -59.07 -29.26 65.85
C THR A 977 -58.38 -27.91 65.75
N ILE A 978 -58.75 -26.99 66.65
CA ILE A 978 -57.94 -25.82 66.96
C ILE A 978 -56.96 -26.26 68.06
N GLY A 979 -55.69 -26.43 67.68
CA GLY A 979 -54.64 -26.91 68.58
C GLY A 979 -54.27 -25.91 69.69
N ASN A 980 -53.48 -26.36 70.66
CA ASN A 980 -53.01 -25.52 71.77
C ASN A 980 -52.27 -24.28 71.24
N ASN A 981 -52.50 -23.11 71.84
CA ASN A 981 -52.03 -21.81 71.33
C ASN A 981 -52.53 -21.46 69.91
N GLY A 982 -53.58 -22.12 69.42
CA GLY A 982 -54.19 -21.87 68.11
C GLY A 982 -55.08 -20.63 68.10
N ASP A 983 -55.04 -19.89 66.98
CA ASP A 983 -55.96 -18.77 66.73
C ASP A 983 -56.60 -18.95 65.35
N LEU A 984 -57.89 -19.32 65.34
CA LEU A 984 -58.69 -19.43 64.11
C LEU A 984 -59.55 -18.19 63.93
N ARG A 985 -59.29 -17.46 62.84
CA ARG A 985 -60.08 -16.31 62.39
C ARG A 985 -61.10 -16.71 61.32
N VAL A 986 -62.33 -16.28 61.47
CA VAL A 986 -63.41 -16.50 60.48
C VAL A 986 -63.78 -15.18 59.81
N VAL A 987 -63.57 -15.09 58.50
CA VAL A 987 -63.91 -13.91 57.71
C VAL A 987 -65.11 -14.22 56.79
N GLY A 988 -66.24 -13.56 57.00
CA GLY A 988 -67.48 -13.89 56.29
C GLY A 988 -68.21 -15.09 56.91
N ALA A 989 -68.82 -15.95 56.09
CA ALA A 989 -69.61 -17.09 56.58
C ALA A 989 -68.74 -18.32 56.92
N LEU A 990 -68.92 -18.90 58.11
CA LEU A 990 -68.49 -20.26 58.42
C LEU A 990 -69.75 -21.12 58.61
N THR A 991 -69.93 -22.13 57.76
CA THR A 991 -71.03 -23.08 57.87
C THR A 991 -70.50 -24.43 58.32
N LEU A 992 -71.11 -25.00 59.35
CA LEU A 992 -70.83 -26.37 59.80
C LEU A 992 -71.99 -27.27 59.33
N ASP A 993 -71.70 -28.16 58.38
CA ASP A 993 -72.65 -29.15 57.86
C ASP A 993 -72.31 -30.53 58.43
N ASN A 994 -72.96 -30.89 59.53
CA ASN A 994 -72.69 -32.11 60.30
C ASN A 994 -71.21 -32.24 60.72
N ALA A 995 -70.55 -31.12 61.00
CA ALA A 995 -69.13 -31.03 61.36
C ALA A 995 -68.94 -30.38 62.73
N ASP A 996 -67.85 -30.77 63.42
CA ASP A 996 -67.51 -30.29 64.76
C ASP A 996 -66.14 -29.61 64.75
N ILE A 997 -66.02 -28.48 65.47
CA ILE A 997 -64.74 -27.81 65.75
C ILE A 997 -64.42 -28.01 67.23
N THR A 998 -63.28 -28.64 67.51
CA THR A 998 -62.78 -28.85 68.88
C THR A 998 -61.70 -27.82 69.19
N LEU A 999 -61.78 -27.15 70.34
CA LEU A 999 -60.71 -26.29 70.86
C LEU A 999 -59.91 -27.08 71.90
N ALA A 1000 -58.65 -27.39 71.59
CA ALA A 1000 -57.72 -28.06 72.51
C ALA A 1000 -56.88 -27.01 73.25
N SER A 1001 -56.76 -27.13 74.59
CA SER A 1001 -55.91 -26.27 75.41
C SER A 1001 -55.19 -27.09 76.49
N ASP A 1002 -53.90 -26.83 76.65
CA ASP A 1002 -53.00 -27.40 77.67
C ASP A 1002 -52.67 -26.41 78.80
N GLY A 1003 -53.46 -25.34 78.95
CA GLY A 1003 -53.19 -24.21 79.86
C GLY A 1003 -52.81 -22.92 79.14
N SER A 1004 -52.78 -22.96 77.80
CA SER A 1004 -52.47 -21.83 76.93
C SER A 1004 -53.68 -21.40 76.07
N GLY A 1005 -53.75 -20.12 75.69
CA GLY A 1005 -54.94 -19.52 75.09
C GLY A 1005 -55.25 -20.07 73.70
N THR A 1006 -56.45 -20.62 73.52
CA THR A 1006 -56.91 -21.18 72.23
C THR A 1006 -58.18 -20.48 71.80
N TYR A 1007 -58.23 -20.03 70.55
CA TYR A 1007 -59.21 -19.03 70.14
C TYR A 1007 -59.90 -19.36 68.81
N LEU A 1008 -61.21 -19.17 68.80
CA LEU A 1008 -62.04 -19.07 67.61
C LEU A 1008 -62.67 -17.68 67.61
N ARG A 1009 -62.38 -16.85 66.60
CA ARG A 1009 -62.79 -15.44 66.56
C ARG A 1009 -63.20 -15.02 65.15
N SER A 1010 -63.99 -13.96 65.02
CA SER A 1010 -64.28 -13.34 63.72
C SER A 1010 -63.27 -12.27 63.33
#